data_AF-A0A1A2ZQ05-F1
#
_entry.id   AF-A0A1A2ZQ05-F1
#
_cell.length_a   1.000
_cell.length_b   1.000
_cell.length_c   1.000
_cell.angle_alpha   90.00
_cell.angle_beta   90.00
_cell.angle_gamma   90.00
#
_symmetry.space_group_name_H-M   'P 1'
#
loop_
_entity.id
_entity.type
_entity.pdbx_description
1 polymer ?
#
loop_
_entity_poly.entity_id
_entity_poly.type
_entity_poly.pdbx_seq_one_letter_code
_entity_poly.pdbx_strand_id
1 'polypeptide(L)'
;MTPPRLCWAGLLRLAAVVAIVAGCAVLVGPAPRAAAGEPGDTPFVRVRIDQVTPDMVTTTSPPVVTVSGMVTNIGDRPVRDVMVRLEHAPAVADSAALRTSLDGSTDQYQPAADFLTVAPELQRGQQAGFTLSAPLRAAAKPSLGMDKPGIYPVLVNVNGTPDYGAPARLDNARFLLPVVGVPPDHADDVNSAVAPDTSKPVLMTMLWPLADRPRLAPGVPGGTIPVRLVDDDLATSLATGGRLDILLSAAEVATSHDVDPDGAVGRALCLAVDPDLLVTVNAMTLGYVVSDSPDGPAQLPGTPTHPGTGQAAATDWLNRLRTLAHRTCVTPLPYAQADLDALQRVNDPGLTAAATTGVGGIVDRILDVASIRGATPLPDGPLTGRAVGLLGSNDSTVAIAAADLSAQESASDTPAGVDTAPRRLSPQVVVAPFDPAVGAALAGAGNSPITPTYLDSALAVPLSHDSTTARREDALGSIFWHALQRDAAPRTQLLVPPATWNLQADDAQVILTALATTIRSGLALPRPLPAVIAEANEAPQGRAEPARAATDGVLRGRFSDDVTGTIAGQVGRLWGLTSALTTDERTGLTGVQYTAPLREDMLRALSQSEPPDTRNGLAQERLTVVAKTINDLFGAVTIVNPGGSYTLATEHSPLPLALHNGLAVPIKVRLQVDAPPGMRVTDVGQIELPPGYLPLRVPIEVNFTQRVAVDVTLRTPDGMRLGEPVRLSVHSNAYGKVLFAITLSAAAVLVLLAGRRLWHRFRGQPDPADLDRPDPPPPPPPARHDEKGGGVG
;
A
#
# COMPACT_ATOMS: atom_id res chain seq x y z
N MET A 1 76.43 85.41 -13.57
CA MET A 1 76.46 84.13 -12.83
C MET A 1 75.25 84.08 -11.91
N THR A 2 74.58 82.92 -11.84
CA THR A 2 73.32 82.58 -11.11
C THR A 2 72.02 83.29 -11.55
N PRO A 3 70.81 82.68 -11.43
CA PRO A 3 70.39 81.25 -11.35
C PRO A 3 69.19 80.98 -12.36
N PRO A 4 68.28 79.96 -12.28
CA PRO A 4 67.48 79.54 -11.12
C PRO A 4 67.44 78.02 -10.84
N ARG A 5 67.27 77.70 -9.56
CA ARG A 5 66.84 76.41 -9.01
C ARG A 5 65.32 76.36 -9.04
N LEU A 6 64.69 75.53 -9.88
CA LEU A 6 63.27 75.16 -9.76
C LEU A 6 62.95 74.07 -10.79
N CYS A 7 63.21 72.80 -10.47
CA CYS A 7 62.62 71.67 -11.22
C CYS A 7 62.53 70.36 -10.43
N TRP A 8 63.15 70.26 -9.25
CA TRP A 8 63.17 69.00 -8.49
C TRP A 8 61.93 68.76 -7.61
N ALA A 9 61.13 69.78 -7.30
CA ALA A 9 59.90 69.59 -6.52
C ALA A 9 58.71 69.07 -7.35
N GLY A 10 58.74 69.25 -8.68
CA GLY A 10 57.68 68.77 -9.59
C GLY A 10 57.77 67.28 -9.89
N LEU A 11 58.99 66.77 -10.08
CA LEU A 11 59.24 65.35 -10.39
C LEU A 11 58.94 64.42 -9.20
N LEU A 12 59.20 64.87 -7.96
CA LEU A 12 58.88 64.10 -6.75
C LEU A 12 57.36 64.07 -6.45
N ARG A 13 56.61 65.12 -6.82
CA ARG A 13 55.14 65.14 -6.68
C ARG A 13 54.45 64.30 -7.75
N LEU A 14 54.98 64.25 -8.97
CA LEU A 14 54.42 63.38 -10.02
C LEU A 14 54.69 61.89 -9.73
N ALA A 15 55.87 61.56 -9.20
CA ALA A 15 56.19 60.18 -8.78
C ALA A 15 55.35 59.70 -7.59
N ALA A 16 55.03 60.58 -6.63
CA ALA A 16 54.16 60.26 -5.49
C ALA A 16 52.69 60.06 -5.92
N VAL A 17 52.19 60.84 -6.88
CA VAL A 17 50.81 60.69 -7.40
C VAL A 17 50.67 59.43 -8.26
N VAL A 18 51.68 59.09 -9.08
CA VAL A 18 51.67 57.82 -9.84
C VAL A 18 51.79 56.61 -8.91
N ALA A 19 52.55 56.69 -7.80
CA ALA A 19 52.61 55.62 -6.81
C ALA A 19 51.31 55.46 -6.01
N ILE A 20 50.55 56.53 -5.76
CA ILE A 20 49.25 56.48 -5.07
C ILE A 20 48.13 55.99 -6.02
N VAL A 21 48.17 56.36 -7.31
CA VAL A 21 47.23 55.85 -8.32
C VAL A 21 47.54 54.39 -8.70
N ALA A 22 48.81 53.98 -8.74
CA ALA A 22 49.19 52.58 -8.89
C ALA A 22 48.94 51.74 -7.61
N GLY A 23 48.95 52.36 -6.42
CA GLY A 23 48.64 51.71 -5.15
C GLY A 23 47.14 51.53 -4.88
N CYS A 24 46.28 52.40 -5.41
CA CYS A 24 44.81 52.28 -5.26
C CYS A 24 44.13 51.44 -6.35
N ALA A 25 44.84 51.07 -7.42
CA ALA A 25 44.31 50.22 -8.49
C ALA A 25 44.44 48.71 -8.23
N VAL A 26 44.94 48.28 -7.06
CA VAL A 26 45.22 46.85 -6.74
C VAL A 26 44.31 46.28 -5.64
N LEU A 27 43.27 47.00 -5.20
CA LEU A 27 42.34 46.51 -4.16
C LEU A 27 40.92 46.16 -4.63
N VAL A 28 40.71 46.01 -5.95
CA VAL A 28 39.58 45.25 -6.48
C VAL A 28 40.15 44.02 -7.18
N GLY A 29 40.66 43.08 -6.39
CA GLY A 29 40.98 41.75 -6.90
C GLY A 29 39.70 41.07 -7.39
N PRO A 30 39.73 40.26 -8.46
CA PRO A 30 38.60 39.40 -8.77
C PRO A 30 38.32 38.53 -7.53
N ALA A 31 37.06 38.45 -7.12
CA ALA A 31 36.65 37.50 -6.09
C ALA A 31 37.24 36.12 -6.45
N PRO A 32 37.83 35.38 -5.49
CA PRO A 32 38.42 34.08 -5.79
C PRO A 32 37.35 33.22 -6.45
N ARG A 33 37.61 32.79 -7.69
CA ARG A 33 36.80 31.78 -8.36
C ARG A 33 36.98 30.49 -7.56
N ALA A 34 36.00 30.17 -6.72
CA ALA A 34 35.87 28.84 -6.16
C ALA A 34 35.89 27.83 -7.33
N ALA A 35 36.72 26.80 -7.22
CA ALA A 35 36.68 25.71 -8.17
C ALA A 35 35.27 25.10 -8.16
N ALA A 36 34.72 24.81 -9.34
CA ALA A 36 33.51 24.02 -9.48
C ALA A 36 33.82 22.59 -9.00
N GLY A 37 33.65 22.36 -7.70
CA GLY A 37 33.75 21.04 -7.08
C GLY A 37 32.41 20.72 -6.42
N GLU A 38 32.01 19.45 -6.52
CA GLU A 38 30.89 18.90 -5.77
C GLU A 38 31.03 19.20 -4.26
N PRO A 39 29.91 19.31 -3.52
CA PRO A 39 29.96 19.38 -2.06
C PRO A 39 30.77 18.20 -1.52
N GLY A 40 31.73 18.46 -0.61
CA GLY A 40 32.47 17.37 0.05
C GLY A 40 31.55 16.47 0.89
N ASP A 41 32.02 15.26 1.21
CA ASP A 41 31.28 14.20 1.95
C ASP A 41 30.64 14.64 3.29
N THR A 42 30.99 15.81 3.81
CA THR A 42 30.36 16.44 4.98
C THR A 42 29.81 17.84 4.65
N PRO A 43 28.47 18.03 4.58
CA PRO A 43 27.90 19.33 4.26
C PRO A 43 28.13 20.32 5.40
N PHE A 44 28.68 21.50 5.08
CA PHE A 44 28.93 22.56 6.06
C PHE A 44 27.72 23.46 6.26
N VAL A 45 26.99 23.77 5.19
CA VAL A 45 25.78 24.59 5.23
C VAL A 45 24.65 23.86 4.52
N ARG A 46 23.41 24.26 4.85
CA ARG A 46 22.20 23.87 4.13
C ARG A 46 21.44 25.11 3.70
N VAL A 47 21.14 25.21 2.41
CA VAL A 47 20.24 26.24 1.88
C VAL A 47 18.81 25.70 1.80
N ARG A 48 17.85 26.52 2.20
CA ARG A 48 16.42 26.23 2.10
C ARG A 48 15.72 27.40 1.45
N ILE A 49 14.91 27.13 0.43
CA ILE A 49 14.04 28.13 -0.19
C ILE A 49 12.73 28.15 0.59
N ASP A 50 12.34 29.33 1.05
CA ASP A 50 11.09 29.52 1.80
C ASP A 50 9.99 30.04 0.87
N GLN A 51 10.32 30.93 -0.06
CA GLN A 51 9.36 31.56 -0.97
C GLN A 51 9.99 31.86 -2.33
N VAL A 52 9.20 31.66 -3.39
CA VAL A 52 9.46 32.10 -4.76
C VAL A 52 8.30 33.01 -5.16
N THR A 53 8.59 34.16 -5.76
CA THR A 53 7.56 35.12 -6.16
C THR A 53 7.91 35.78 -7.50
N PRO A 54 7.03 35.68 -8.52
CA PRO A 54 5.84 34.83 -8.53
C PRO A 54 6.22 33.34 -8.56
N ASP A 55 5.32 32.47 -8.09
CA ASP A 55 5.34 31.01 -8.27
C ASP A 55 5.19 30.60 -9.75
N MET A 56 4.51 31.45 -10.52
CA MET A 56 4.40 31.31 -11.96
C MET A 56 4.44 32.66 -12.65
N VAL A 57 5.26 32.75 -13.70
CA VAL A 57 5.37 33.99 -14.48
C VAL A 57 4.30 34.00 -15.58
N THR A 58 3.49 35.05 -15.58
CA THR A 58 2.45 35.34 -16.57
C THR A 58 2.69 36.71 -17.20
N THR A 59 1.96 37.04 -18.27
CA THR A 59 2.03 38.37 -18.90
C THR A 59 1.61 39.51 -17.97
N THR A 60 0.91 39.21 -16.87
CA THR A 60 0.47 40.16 -15.84
C THR A 60 1.33 40.16 -14.58
N SER A 61 2.32 39.26 -14.50
CA SER A 61 3.22 39.19 -13.35
C SER A 61 4.20 40.38 -13.33
N PRO A 62 4.78 40.74 -12.18
CA PRO A 62 5.92 41.65 -12.14
C PRO A 62 7.10 41.12 -12.99
N PRO A 63 7.88 41.97 -13.67
CA PRO A 63 9.01 41.54 -14.52
C PRO A 63 10.27 41.15 -13.73
N VAL A 64 10.10 40.67 -12.51
CA VAL A 64 11.16 40.31 -11.57
C VAL A 64 10.77 39.04 -10.82
N VAL A 65 11.74 38.16 -10.60
CA VAL A 65 11.59 37.00 -9.73
C VAL A 65 12.34 37.27 -8.44
N THR A 66 11.69 37.02 -7.31
CA THR A 66 12.27 37.14 -5.98
C THR A 66 12.25 35.78 -5.29
N VAL A 67 13.39 35.37 -4.75
CA VAL A 67 13.57 34.13 -4.00
C VAL A 67 14.10 34.48 -2.62
N SER A 68 13.40 34.04 -1.58
CA SER A 68 13.85 34.20 -0.19
C SER A 68 13.94 32.87 0.52
N GLY A 69 14.84 32.80 1.50
CA GLY A 69 15.10 31.58 2.23
C GLY A 69 16.14 31.75 3.32
N MET A 70 16.66 30.61 3.77
CA MET A 70 17.62 30.54 4.88
C MET A 70 18.85 29.73 4.48
N VAL A 71 20.02 30.14 4.99
CA VAL A 71 21.24 29.34 5.02
C VAL A 71 21.54 28.98 6.46
N THR A 72 21.68 27.69 6.75
CA THR A 72 21.97 27.18 8.10
C THR A 72 23.32 26.48 8.11
N ASN A 73 24.18 26.79 9.08
CA ASN A 73 25.40 26.01 9.28
C ASN A 73 25.07 24.70 10.02
N ILE A 74 25.07 23.60 9.28
CA ILE A 74 24.81 22.24 9.80
C ILE A 74 26.11 21.47 10.06
N GLY A 75 27.26 22.07 9.77
CA GLY A 75 28.58 21.49 9.95
C GLY A 75 29.04 21.45 11.40
N ASP A 76 30.30 21.06 11.58
CA ASP A 76 30.98 20.92 12.86
C ASP A 76 31.76 22.17 13.30
N ARG A 77 31.85 23.20 12.44
CA ARG A 77 32.72 24.37 12.60
C ARG A 77 32.10 25.66 12.02
N PRO A 78 32.61 26.85 12.39
CA PRO A 78 32.18 28.11 11.80
C PRO A 78 32.46 28.18 10.29
N VAL A 79 31.61 28.91 9.58
CA VAL A 79 31.76 29.19 8.15
C VAL A 79 31.80 30.70 7.95
N ARG A 80 32.88 31.21 7.35
CA ARG A 80 33.09 32.64 7.07
C ARG A 80 32.70 33.00 5.65
N ASP A 81 32.41 34.28 5.44
CA ASP A 81 32.10 34.89 4.14
C ASP A 81 30.99 34.14 3.39
N VAL A 82 29.86 33.92 4.07
CA VAL A 82 28.73 33.19 3.50
C VAL A 82 28.03 34.09 2.49
N MET A 83 28.02 33.66 1.24
CA MET A 83 27.48 34.41 0.11
C MET A 83 26.47 33.57 -0.65
N VAL A 84 25.39 34.20 -1.13
CA VAL A 84 24.37 33.54 -1.94
C VAL A 84 24.17 34.26 -3.27
N ARG A 85 23.77 33.53 -4.31
CA ARG A 85 23.48 34.10 -5.63
C ARG A 85 22.42 33.30 -6.36
N LEU A 86 21.60 34.00 -7.15
CA LEU A 86 20.65 33.37 -8.06
C LEU A 86 21.32 33.06 -9.41
N GLU A 87 21.14 31.84 -9.88
CA GLU A 87 21.63 31.32 -11.15
C GLU A 87 20.47 30.66 -11.91
N HIS A 88 20.59 30.52 -13.23
CA HIS A 88 19.54 29.95 -14.07
C HIS A 88 20.13 29.12 -15.21
N ALA A 89 19.34 28.20 -15.75
CA ALA A 89 19.68 27.44 -16.95
C ALA A 89 18.68 27.76 -18.09
N PRO A 90 18.98 27.39 -19.35
CA PRO A 90 17.99 27.43 -20.43
C PRO A 90 16.73 26.61 -20.10
N ALA A 91 15.62 26.93 -20.77
CA ALA A 91 14.39 26.15 -20.63
C ALA A 91 14.62 24.67 -20.96
N VAL A 92 14.01 23.78 -20.17
CA VAL A 92 14.11 22.33 -20.38
C VAL A 92 13.59 21.93 -21.76
N ALA A 93 14.33 21.04 -22.43
CA ALA A 93 14.07 20.67 -23.82
C ALA A 93 13.28 19.35 -23.97
N ASP A 94 13.29 18.52 -22.94
CA ASP A 94 12.58 17.25 -22.86
C ASP A 94 12.05 17.00 -21.45
N SER A 95 11.22 15.97 -21.31
CA SER A 95 10.57 15.63 -20.05
C SER A 95 11.56 15.13 -18.98
N ALA A 96 12.60 14.38 -19.37
CA ALA A 96 13.60 13.88 -18.43
C ALA A 96 14.34 15.04 -17.74
N ALA A 97 14.56 16.14 -18.46
CA ALA A 97 15.16 17.37 -17.95
C ALA A 97 14.34 18.07 -16.84
N LEU A 98 13.04 17.76 -16.67
CA LEU A 98 12.28 18.17 -15.49
C LEU A 98 12.86 17.58 -14.19
N ARG A 99 13.65 16.51 -14.29
CA ARG A 99 14.30 15.86 -13.14
C ARG A 99 15.81 16.02 -13.18
N THR A 100 16.44 15.70 -14.32
CA THR A 100 17.91 15.68 -14.41
C THR A 100 18.53 17.07 -14.28
N SER A 101 17.79 18.16 -14.50
CA SER A 101 18.27 19.52 -14.25
C SER A 101 18.35 19.88 -12.76
N LEU A 102 17.63 19.15 -11.91
CA LEU A 102 17.52 19.36 -10.47
C LEU A 102 18.59 18.61 -9.67
N ASP A 103 19.43 17.80 -10.33
CA ASP A 103 20.54 17.08 -9.69
C ASP A 103 21.81 17.10 -10.56
N GLY A 104 22.96 16.66 -10.04
CA GLY A 104 24.21 16.55 -10.79
C GLY A 104 24.97 17.87 -11.02
N SER A 105 25.73 17.96 -12.12
CA SER A 105 26.62 19.11 -12.41
C SER A 105 25.84 20.43 -12.57
N THR A 106 26.47 21.53 -12.17
CA THR A 106 25.94 22.89 -12.29
C THR A 106 26.46 23.65 -13.52
N ASP A 107 27.25 23.03 -14.39
CA ASP A 107 27.95 23.73 -15.49
C ASP A 107 27.00 24.47 -16.46
N GLN A 108 25.74 24.02 -16.53
CA GLN A 108 24.68 24.64 -17.32
C GLN A 108 24.10 25.93 -16.72
N TYR A 109 24.37 26.21 -15.45
CA TYR A 109 23.80 27.35 -14.73
C TYR A 109 24.66 28.61 -14.88
N GLN A 110 24.00 29.72 -15.20
CA GLN A 110 24.61 31.03 -15.40
C GLN A 110 24.15 32.03 -14.33
N PRO A 111 25.00 32.99 -13.91
CA PRO A 111 24.63 33.99 -12.92
C PRO A 111 23.51 34.93 -13.40
N ALA A 112 22.43 35.02 -12.62
CA ALA A 112 21.34 35.97 -12.86
C ALA A 112 21.54 37.31 -12.12
N ALA A 113 22.40 37.33 -11.09
CA ALA A 113 22.72 38.48 -10.25
C ALA A 113 24.14 38.37 -9.69
N ASP A 114 24.64 39.40 -9.00
CA ASP A 114 25.89 39.32 -8.24
C ASP A 114 25.70 38.54 -6.92
N PHE A 115 26.81 38.11 -6.31
CA PHE A 115 26.75 37.48 -4.99
C PHE A 115 26.35 38.48 -3.90
N LEU A 116 25.44 38.06 -3.03
CA LEU A 116 25.04 38.76 -1.81
C LEU A 116 25.70 38.10 -0.61
N THR A 117 26.51 38.85 0.17
CA THR A 117 27.00 38.38 1.46
C THR A 117 25.86 38.38 2.48
N VAL A 118 25.49 37.19 2.96
CA VAL A 118 24.37 37.01 3.91
C VAL A 118 24.85 37.00 5.36
N ALA A 119 26.08 36.55 5.60
CA ALA A 119 26.69 36.58 6.91
C ALA A 119 28.22 36.65 6.79
N PRO A 120 28.91 37.52 7.55
CA PRO A 120 30.37 37.50 7.62
C PRO A 120 30.90 36.21 8.25
N GLU A 121 30.15 35.65 9.20
CA GLU A 121 30.43 34.37 9.84
C GLU A 121 29.13 33.74 10.35
N LEU A 122 28.97 32.44 10.13
CA LEU A 122 27.90 31.62 10.70
C LEU A 122 28.51 30.60 11.66
N GLN A 123 28.16 30.73 12.94
CA GLN A 123 28.48 29.72 13.97
C GLN A 123 27.71 28.42 13.72
N ARG A 124 28.16 27.32 14.33
CA ARG A 124 27.48 26.03 14.27
C ARG A 124 26.02 26.16 14.72
N GLY A 125 25.08 25.67 13.91
CA GLY A 125 23.64 25.74 14.16
C GLY A 125 23.02 27.13 13.95
N GLN A 126 23.82 28.15 13.61
CA GLN A 126 23.31 29.48 13.30
C GLN A 126 22.73 29.51 11.88
N GLN A 127 21.72 30.35 11.70
CA GLN A 127 21.03 30.56 10.43
C GLN A 127 21.04 32.04 10.04
N ALA A 128 21.11 32.32 8.74
CA ALA A 128 20.96 33.66 8.16
C ALA A 128 19.94 33.63 7.02
N GLY A 129 19.06 34.63 6.98
CA GLY A 129 18.07 34.79 5.92
C GLY A 129 18.64 35.51 4.70
N PHE A 130 18.07 35.24 3.53
CA PHE A 130 18.42 35.93 2.30
C PHE A 130 17.18 36.30 1.48
N THR A 131 17.34 37.30 0.62
CA THR A 131 16.38 37.66 -0.42
C THR A 131 17.16 38.03 -1.67
N LEU A 132 16.91 37.30 -2.74
CA LEU A 132 17.55 37.44 -4.04
C LEU A 132 16.48 37.89 -5.04
N SER A 133 16.78 38.90 -5.85
CA SER A 133 15.88 39.36 -6.91
C SER A 133 16.64 39.50 -8.21
N ALA A 134 16.08 38.96 -9.29
CA ALA A 134 16.62 39.09 -10.64
C ALA A 134 15.51 39.45 -11.64
N PRO A 135 15.75 40.42 -12.54
CA PRO A 135 14.80 40.72 -13.60
C PRO A 135 14.69 39.53 -14.57
N LEU A 136 13.52 39.35 -15.18
CA LEU A 136 13.32 38.30 -16.20
C LEU A 136 14.18 38.56 -17.43
N ARG A 137 14.22 39.83 -17.87
CA ARG A 137 14.98 40.32 -19.03
C ARG A 137 15.73 41.59 -18.65
N ALA A 138 16.93 41.77 -19.19
CA ALA A 138 17.66 43.03 -19.11
C ALA A 138 18.63 43.18 -20.28
N ALA A 139 18.67 44.37 -20.89
CA ALA A 139 19.54 44.62 -22.06
C ALA A 139 21.03 44.77 -21.72
N ALA A 140 21.36 45.22 -20.51
CA ALA A 140 22.74 45.60 -20.13
C ALA A 140 23.19 45.11 -18.74
N LYS A 141 22.35 44.34 -18.03
CA LYS A 141 22.64 43.82 -16.68
C LYS A 141 22.39 42.31 -16.65
N PRO A 142 22.98 41.57 -15.69
CA PRO A 142 22.58 40.20 -15.42
C PRO A 142 21.06 40.10 -15.20
N SER A 143 20.46 39.06 -15.75
CA SER A 143 19.03 38.76 -15.68
C SER A 143 18.83 37.25 -15.81
N LEU A 144 17.58 36.79 -15.72
CA LEU A 144 17.24 35.38 -15.93
C LEU A 144 17.19 34.96 -17.41
N GLY A 145 17.27 35.90 -18.36
CA GLY A 145 17.26 35.61 -19.80
C GLY A 145 15.99 34.86 -20.27
N MET A 146 14.85 35.13 -19.64
CA MET A 146 13.58 34.44 -19.90
C MET A 146 12.76 35.21 -20.94
N ASP A 147 13.15 35.09 -22.21
CA ASP A 147 12.56 35.86 -23.31
C ASP A 147 11.29 35.24 -23.92
N LYS A 148 10.98 33.98 -23.56
CA LYS A 148 9.85 33.23 -24.10
C LYS A 148 9.20 32.34 -23.03
N PRO A 149 7.94 31.93 -23.22
CA PRO A 149 7.33 30.90 -22.39
C PRO A 149 8.14 29.59 -22.39
N GLY A 150 8.25 28.95 -21.23
CA GLY A 150 9.01 27.72 -21.01
C GLY A 150 9.14 27.36 -19.53
N ILE A 151 9.72 26.20 -19.24
CA ILE A 151 10.03 25.76 -17.88
C ILE A 151 11.53 25.91 -17.67
N TYR A 152 11.93 26.77 -16.73
CA TYR A 152 13.32 27.17 -16.54
C TYR A 152 13.89 26.67 -15.21
N PRO A 153 15.00 25.91 -15.19
CA PRO A 153 15.68 25.58 -13.95
C PRO A 153 16.35 26.82 -13.34
N VAL A 154 16.10 27.03 -12.06
CA VAL A 154 16.67 28.13 -11.26
C VAL A 154 17.42 27.53 -10.07
N LEU A 155 18.55 28.13 -9.72
CA LEU A 155 19.45 27.64 -8.67
C LEU A 155 19.82 28.77 -7.71
N VAL A 156 19.71 28.52 -6.41
CA VAL A 156 20.29 29.35 -5.35
C VAL A 156 21.62 28.72 -4.95
N ASN A 157 22.70 29.39 -5.29
CA ASN A 157 24.07 28.96 -5.03
C ASN A 157 24.55 29.53 -3.69
N VAL A 158 25.14 28.72 -2.82
CA VAL A 158 25.76 29.16 -1.56
C VAL A 158 27.26 28.88 -1.57
N ASN A 159 28.04 29.94 -1.43
CA ASN A 159 29.48 29.88 -1.25
C ASN A 159 29.85 30.28 0.18
N GLY A 160 31.00 29.78 0.65
CA GLY A 160 31.57 30.19 1.93
C GLY A 160 32.95 29.56 2.16
N THR A 161 33.55 29.90 3.29
CA THR A 161 34.86 29.41 3.71
C THR A 161 34.75 28.75 5.09
N PRO A 162 34.64 27.42 5.17
CA PRO A 162 34.68 26.71 6.45
C PRO A 162 36.01 26.97 7.16
N ASP A 163 36.00 27.02 8.49
CA ASP A 163 37.24 27.18 9.24
C ASP A 163 38.25 26.06 8.96
N TYR A 164 39.50 26.48 8.77
CA TYR A 164 40.61 25.64 8.28
C TYR A 164 40.39 25.06 6.85
N GLY A 165 39.44 25.60 6.09
CA GLY A 165 39.16 25.29 4.70
C GLY A 165 39.53 26.43 3.73
N ALA A 166 39.17 26.25 2.47
CA ALA A 166 39.29 27.25 1.41
C ALA A 166 37.90 27.68 0.91
N PRO A 167 37.77 28.86 0.25
CA PRO A 167 36.51 29.28 -0.35
C PRO A 167 36.00 28.25 -1.36
N ALA A 168 34.77 27.79 -1.16
CA ALA A 168 34.13 26.78 -2.01
C ALA A 168 32.63 27.05 -2.14
N ARG A 169 32.01 26.40 -3.13
CA ARG A 169 30.56 26.19 -3.12
C ARG A 169 30.25 25.15 -2.05
N LEU A 170 29.39 25.52 -1.11
CA LEU A 170 29.09 24.68 0.06
C LEU A 170 27.74 23.98 -0.05
N ASP A 171 26.77 24.60 -0.72
CA ASP A 171 25.47 24.00 -0.99
C ASP A 171 24.76 24.70 -2.16
N ASN A 172 23.71 24.09 -2.69
CA ASN A 172 22.81 24.70 -3.67
C ASN A 172 21.38 24.14 -3.55
N ALA A 173 20.38 24.97 -3.82
CA ALA A 173 18.98 24.55 -3.94
C ALA A 173 18.46 24.87 -5.33
N ARG A 174 17.75 23.94 -5.95
CA ARG A 174 17.24 24.08 -7.33
C ARG A 174 15.73 23.98 -7.33
N PHE A 175 15.10 24.60 -8.32
CA PHE A 175 13.67 24.46 -8.58
C PHE A 175 13.35 24.82 -10.03
N LEU A 176 12.22 24.36 -10.54
CA LEU A 176 11.69 24.75 -11.86
C LEU A 176 10.77 25.98 -11.74
N LEU A 177 11.05 27.03 -12.50
CA LEU A 177 10.16 28.18 -12.64
C LEU A 177 9.30 28.07 -13.91
N PRO A 178 7.97 27.90 -13.80
CA PRO A 178 7.08 27.97 -14.96
C PRO A 178 6.92 29.41 -15.45
N VAL A 179 7.38 29.66 -16.67
CA VAL A 179 7.12 30.90 -17.42
C VAL A 179 6.04 30.63 -18.45
N VAL A 180 4.80 30.93 -18.10
CA VAL A 180 3.63 30.72 -18.95
C VAL A 180 3.47 31.85 -19.95
N GLY A 181 3.82 33.07 -19.55
CA GLY A 181 3.88 34.24 -20.41
C GLY A 181 4.91 35.22 -19.86
N VAL A 182 5.58 35.98 -20.73
CA VAL A 182 6.58 36.96 -20.31
C VAL A 182 5.91 38.32 -20.17
N PRO A 183 5.95 38.96 -18.98
CA PRO A 183 5.40 40.29 -18.76
C PRO A 183 6.22 41.37 -19.48
N PRO A 184 5.68 42.57 -19.67
CA PRO A 184 6.44 43.68 -20.25
C PRO A 184 7.55 44.16 -19.30
N ASP A 185 8.67 44.62 -19.85
CA ASP A 185 9.83 45.07 -19.04
C ASP A 185 9.50 46.32 -18.19
N HIS A 186 8.60 47.15 -18.71
CA HIS A 186 8.06 48.32 -18.04
C HIS A 186 6.53 48.32 -18.19
N ALA A 187 5.82 48.74 -17.13
CA ALA A 187 4.36 48.75 -17.11
C ALA A 187 3.73 49.57 -18.26
N ASP A 188 4.45 50.57 -18.77
CA ASP A 188 4.00 51.45 -19.86
C ASP A 188 4.20 50.83 -21.26
N ASP A 189 4.96 49.72 -21.38
CA ASP A 189 5.26 49.05 -22.66
C ASP A 189 4.52 47.72 -22.79
N VAL A 190 3.19 47.78 -22.73
CA VAL A 190 2.29 46.60 -22.76
C VAL A 190 2.49 45.72 -24.01
N ASN A 191 2.99 46.28 -25.10
CA ASN A 191 3.23 45.56 -26.36
C ASN A 191 4.47 44.65 -26.31
N SER A 192 5.34 44.79 -25.30
CA SER A 192 6.54 43.96 -25.12
C SER A 192 6.27 42.64 -24.37
N ALA A 193 5.03 42.41 -23.94
CA ALA A 193 4.60 41.16 -23.33
C ALA A 193 4.59 40.02 -24.36
N VAL A 194 5.05 38.83 -23.98
CA VAL A 194 5.05 37.63 -24.83
C VAL A 194 4.05 36.63 -24.27
N ALA A 195 2.91 36.49 -24.92
CA ALA A 195 1.87 35.54 -24.52
C ALA A 195 2.24 34.09 -24.92
N PRO A 196 1.70 33.07 -24.22
CA PRO A 196 1.80 31.68 -24.66
C PRO A 196 1.09 31.46 -26.00
N ASP A 197 1.56 30.47 -26.76
CA ASP A 197 0.87 30.00 -27.96
C ASP A 197 -0.25 29.02 -27.59
N THR A 198 -1.49 29.46 -27.76
CA THR A 198 -2.70 28.69 -27.43
C THR A 198 -3.35 28.03 -28.65
N SER A 199 -2.68 28.01 -29.82
CA SER A 199 -3.29 27.52 -31.06
C SER A 199 -3.49 26.00 -31.12
N LYS A 200 -2.84 25.25 -30.22
CA LYS A 200 -2.88 23.77 -30.15
C LYS A 200 -2.95 23.35 -28.67
N PRO A 201 -4.09 23.54 -27.97
CA PRO A 201 -4.18 23.23 -26.54
C PRO A 201 -3.96 21.74 -26.25
N VAL A 202 -3.46 21.43 -25.05
CA VAL A 202 -3.34 20.05 -24.56
C VAL A 202 -4.68 19.58 -24.00
N LEU A 203 -5.10 18.36 -24.31
CA LEU A 203 -6.23 17.73 -23.66
C LEU A 203 -5.79 17.18 -22.30
N MET A 204 -6.35 17.69 -21.20
CA MET A 204 -5.85 17.41 -19.85
C MET A 204 -6.89 16.79 -18.93
N THR A 205 -6.45 15.77 -18.19
CA THR A 205 -7.20 15.11 -17.11
C THR A 205 -6.31 15.08 -15.87
N MET A 206 -6.87 15.35 -14.69
CA MET A 206 -6.19 15.19 -13.41
C MET A 206 -6.95 14.18 -12.54
N LEU A 207 -6.22 13.19 -12.02
CA LEU A 207 -6.72 12.34 -10.95
C LEU A 207 -6.42 13.02 -9.61
N TRP A 208 -7.43 13.14 -8.75
CA TRP A 208 -7.30 13.72 -7.42
C TRP A 208 -7.45 12.63 -6.35
N PRO A 209 -6.37 12.24 -5.67
CA PRO A 209 -6.35 11.03 -4.88
C PRO A 209 -6.98 11.24 -3.50
N LEU A 210 -7.87 10.34 -3.11
CA LEU A 210 -8.41 10.22 -1.76
C LEU A 210 -8.18 8.78 -1.29
N ALA A 211 -6.98 8.55 -0.76
CA ALA A 211 -6.55 7.26 -0.19
C ALA A 211 -5.73 7.46 1.08
N ASP A 212 -5.63 6.39 1.87
CA ASP A 212 -4.74 6.28 3.04
C ASP A 212 -4.14 4.87 3.08
N ARG A 213 -3.08 4.70 3.88
CA ARG A 213 -2.57 3.35 4.17
C ARG A 213 -3.61 2.51 4.93
N PRO A 214 -3.60 1.17 4.81
CA PRO A 214 -4.55 0.32 5.51
C PRO A 214 -4.53 0.48 7.04
N ARG A 215 -5.65 0.89 7.65
CA ARG A 215 -5.75 1.13 9.10
C ARG A 215 -6.44 0.04 9.91
N LEU A 216 -7.20 -0.83 9.25
CA LEU A 216 -7.89 -1.92 9.93
C LEU A 216 -6.88 -2.92 10.50
N ALA A 217 -7.03 -3.25 11.79
CA ALA A 217 -6.20 -4.23 12.45
C ALA A 217 -6.43 -5.62 11.83
N PRO A 218 -5.37 -6.40 11.59
CA PRO A 218 -5.50 -7.66 10.87
C PRO A 218 -6.10 -8.79 11.70
N GLY A 219 -6.57 -9.83 11.00
CA GLY A 219 -6.95 -11.09 11.61
C GLY A 219 -8.29 -11.05 12.34
N VAL A 220 -9.15 -10.11 12.00
CA VAL A 220 -10.50 -9.98 12.57
C VAL A 220 -11.53 -10.48 11.54
N PRO A 221 -12.26 -11.58 11.81
CA PRO A 221 -13.35 -12.03 10.95
C PRO A 221 -14.52 -11.03 10.89
N GLY A 222 -15.33 -11.14 9.84
CA GLY A 222 -16.53 -10.34 9.66
C GLY A 222 -17.57 -10.55 10.76
N GLY A 223 -18.44 -9.56 10.95
CA GLY A 223 -19.44 -9.55 12.03
C GLY A 223 -18.92 -9.06 13.39
N THR A 224 -17.63 -8.76 13.51
CA THR A 224 -17.04 -8.15 14.70
C THR A 224 -17.28 -6.64 14.70
N ILE A 225 -18.01 -6.13 15.71
CA ILE A 225 -18.30 -4.70 15.91
C ILE A 225 -18.08 -4.37 17.40
N PRO A 226 -17.44 -3.24 17.76
CA PRO A 226 -16.87 -2.22 16.88
C PRO A 226 -15.68 -2.73 16.06
N VAL A 227 -15.40 -2.10 14.91
CA VAL A 227 -14.18 -2.40 14.14
C VAL A 227 -12.95 -1.94 14.91
N ARG A 228 -11.83 -2.59 14.64
CA ARG A 228 -10.56 -2.34 15.32
C ARG A 228 -9.55 -1.72 14.35
N LEU A 229 -8.97 -0.59 14.73
CA LEU A 229 -7.91 0.09 13.99
C LEU A 229 -6.55 -0.11 14.69
N VAL A 230 -5.48 -0.04 13.91
CA VAL A 230 -4.09 -0.15 14.40
C VAL A 230 -3.64 1.10 15.15
N ASP A 231 -4.15 2.28 14.76
CA ASP A 231 -3.85 3.59 15.31
C ASP A 231 -5.03 4.57 15.08
N ASP A 232 -4.91 5.79 15.63
CA ASP A 232 -5.88 6.89 15.50
C ASP A 232 -5.42 7.97 14.50
N ASP A 233 -4.40 7.70 13.67
CA ASP A 233 -3.87 8.72 12.74
C ASP A 233 -4.90 9.09 11.67
N LEU A 234 -5.73 8.14 11.23
CA LEU A 234 -6.79 8.42 10.25
C LEU A 234 -7.82 9.40 10.82
N ALA A 235 -8.11 9.35 12.13
CA ALA A 235 -8.93 10.37 12.77
C ALA A 235 -8.31 11.77 12.62
N THR A 236 -6.99 11.88 12.82
CA THR A 236 -6.25 13.14 12.63
C THR A 236 -6.24 13.58 11.17
N SER A 237 -6.15 12.64 10.23
CA SER A 237 -6.16 12.91 8.78
C SER A 237 -7.51 13.44 8.28
N LEU A 238 -8.62 12.98 8.87
CA LEU A 238 -9.99 13.37 8.51
C LEU A 238 -10.44 14.65 9.21
N ALA A 239 -9.87 14.96 10.38
CA ALA A 239 -10.18 16.18 11.13
C ALA A 239 -9.74 17.44 10.38
N THR A 240 -10.28 18.60 10.78
CA THR A 240 -9.94 19.90 10.17
C THR A 240 -8.43 20.15 10.18
N GLY A 241 -7.88 20.47 9.00
CA GLY A 241 -6.44 20.66 8.80
C GLY A 241 -5.63 19.36 8.68
N GLY A 242 -6.30 18.21 8.75
CA GLY A 242 -5.74 16.90 8.45
C GLY A 242 -5.49 16.71 6.95
N ARG A 243 -4.68 15.72 6.60
CA ARG A 243 -4.25 15.45 5.21
C ARG A 243 -5.45 15.22 4.27
N LEU A 244 -6.36 14.32 4.62
CA LEU A 244 -7.55 14.02 3.79
C LEU A 244 -8.57 15.16 3.82
N ASP A 245 -8.65 15.93 4.91
CA ASP A 245 -9.46 17.14 4.97
C ASP A 245 -8.94 18.22 4.02
N ILE A 246 -7.62 18.45 3.97
CA ILE A 246 -6.98 19.40 3.05
C ILE A 246 -7.26 19.02 1.60
N LEU A 247 -7.06 17.75 1.23
CA LEU A 247 -7.28 17.29 -0.14
C LEU A 247 -8.75 17.42 -0.56
N LEU A 248 -9.69 17.07 0.34
CA LEU A 248 -11.11 17.22 0.05
C LEU A 248 -11.51 18.69 -0.08
N SER A 249 -11.07 19.53 0.86
CA SER A 249 -11.37 20.97 0.88
C SER A 249 -10.86 21.68 -0.38
N ALA A 250 -9.64 21.36 -0.83
CA ALA A 250 -9.07 21.94 -2.04
C ALA A 250 -9.89 21.60 -3.29
N ALA A 251 -10.33 20.34 -3.44
CA ALA A 251 -11.20 19.92 -4.53
C ALA A 251 -12.60 20.55 -4.46
N GLU A 252 -13.18 20.69 -3.26
CA GLU A 252 -14.46 21.38 -3.05
C GLU A 252 -14.40 22.84 -3.52
N VAL A 253 -13.33 23.56 -3.16
CA VAL A 253 -13.12 24.96 -3.56
C VAL A 253 -12.88 25.07 -5.07
N ALA A 254 -11.96 24.27 -5.61
CA ALA A 254 -11.56 24.35 -7.02
C ALA A 254 -12.70 24.01 -8.00
N THR A 255 -13.69 23.23 -7.56
CA THR A 255 -14.87 22.83 -8.35
C THR A 255 -16.15 23.53 -7.91
N SER A 256 -16.06 24.50 -7.00
CA SER A 256 -17.21 25.31 -6.58
C SER A 256 -17.68 26.23 -7.70
N HIS A 257 -18.96 26.60 -7.70
CA HIS A 257 -19.53 27.48 -8.72
C HIS A 257 -18.86 28.87 -8.76
N ASP A 258 -18.43 29.39 -7.60
CA ASP A 258 -17.79 30.71 -7.49
C ASP A 258 -16.39 30.72 -8.12
N VAL A 259 -15.67 29.59 -8.04
CA VAL A 259 -14.33 29.44 -8.60
C VAL A 259 -14.37 28.93 -10.04
N ASP A 260 -15.26 27.99 -10.37
CA ASP A 260 -15.36 27.29 -11.67
C ASP A 260 -16.79 27.40 -12.25
N PRO A 261 -17.23 28.61 -12.65
CA PRO A 261 -18.62 28.86 -13.04
C PRO A 261 -19.07 28.12 -14.30
N ASP A 262 -18.14 27.82 -15.21
CA ASP A 262 -18.37 27.07 -16.45
C ASP A 262 -18.06 25.56 -16.29
N GLY A 263 -17.65 25.11 -15.10
CA GLY A 263 -17.35 23.72 -14.77
C GLY A 263 -16.14 23.15 -15.52
N ALA A 264 -15.27 23.99 -16.09
CA ALA A 264 -14.17 23.52 -16.93
C ALA A 264 -13.10 22.79 -16.11
N VAL A 265 -12.77 23.28 -14.92
CA VAL A 265 -11.83 22.60 -14.00
C VAL A 265 -12.43 21.30 -13.50
N GLY A 266 -13.71 21.32 -13.10
CA GLY A 266 -14.44 20.13 -12.66
C GLY A 266 -14.53 19.03 -13.73
N ARG A 267 -14.59 19.39 -15.02
CA ARG A 267 -14.55 18.41 -16.13
C ARG A 267 -13.17 17.77 -16.35
N ALA A 268 -12.09 18.45 -15.98
CA ALA A 268 -10.73 17.90 -16.05
C ALA A 268 -10.40 17.04 -14.82
N LEU A 269 -11.06 17.25 -13.68
CA LEU A 269 -10.77 16.60 -12.42
C LEU A 269 -11.62 15.33 -12.19
N CYS A 270 -10.98 14.22 -11.78
CA CYS A 270 -11.67 13.02 -11.32
C CYS A 270 -11.12 12.54 -9.98
N LEU A 271 -11.98 12.33 -8.98
CA LEU A 271 -11.61 11.81 -7.67
C LEU A 271 -11.20 10.34 -7.81
N ALA A 272 -9.93 10.04 -7.52
CA ALA A 272 -9.40 8.68 -7.45
C ALA A 272 -9.50 8.18 -6.01
N VAL A 273 -10.54 7.41 -5.70
CA VAL A 273 -10.90 7.05 -4.32
C VAL A 273 -10.52 5.62 -4.02
N ASP A 274 -9.84 5.40 -2.90
CA ASP A 274 -9.57 4.04 -2.40
C ASP A 274 -10.80 3.42 -1.73
N PRO A 275 -11.24 2.23 -2.18
CA PRO A 275 -12.29 1.49 -1.50
C PRO A 275 -11.97 1.12 -0.05
N ASP A 276 -10.71 0.80 0.30
CA ASP A 276 -10.35 0.41 1.68
C ASP A 276 -10.45 1.59 2.66
N LEU A 277 -10.03 2.78 2.22
CA LEU A 277 -10.30 4.03 2.92
C LEU A 277 -11.80 4.20 3.19
N LEU A 278 -12.66 4.07 2.17
CA LEU A 278 -14.10 4.24 2.34
C LEU A 278 -14.71 3.23 3.30
N VAL A 279 -14.32 1.95 3.20
CA VAL A 279 -14.76 0.90 4.13
C VAL A 279 -14.38 1.26 5.56
N THR A 280 -13.14 1.70 5.77
CA THR A 280 -12.62 2.07 7.09
C THR A 280 -13.33 3.30 7.66
N VAL A 281 -13.45 4.38 6.89
CA VAL A 281 -14.13 5.62 7.31
C VAL A 281 -15.61 5.36 7.60
N ASN A 282 -16.29 4.60 6.74
CA ASN A 282 -17.69 4.23 6.96
C ASN A 282 -17.85 3.44 8.27
N ALA A 283 -16.93 2.54 8.59
CA ALA A 283 -16.95 1.82 9.85
C ALA A 283 -16.67 2.75 11.06
N MET A 284 -15.76 3.71 10.93
CA MET A 284 -15.50 4.72 11.97
C MET A 284 -16.74 5.56 12.33
N THR A 285 -17.66 5.79 11.38
CA THR A 285 -18.93 6.52 11.65
C THR A 285 -19.83 5.81 12.68
N LEU A 286 -19.67 4.49 12.83
CA LEU A 286 -20.43 3.67 13.77
C LEU A 286 -19.74 3.55 15.15
N GLY A 287 -18.58 4.18 15.32
CA GLY A 287 -17.69 3.98 16.45
C GLY A 287 -16.71 2.82 16.22
N TYR A 288 -15.50 2.97 16.74
CA TYR A 288 -14.40 2.01 16.56
C TYR A 288 -13.50 2.00 17.80
N VAL A 289 -12.64 0.98 17.89
CA VAL A 289 -11.63 0.87 18.94
C VAL A 289 -10.23 0.89 18.35
N VAL A 290 -9.29 1.44 19.11
CA VAL A 290 -7.86 1.49 18.79
C VAL A 290 -7.11 0.62 19.78
N SER A 291 -6.02 0.06 19.32
CA SER A 291 -5.33 -0.98 20.04
C SER A 291 -4.19 -0.44 20.90
N ASP A 292 -4.08 -0.93 22.13
CA ASP A 292 -3.05 -0.55 23.09
C ASP A 292 -1.84 -1.51 23.01
N SER A 293 -1.25 -1.66 21.83
CA SER A 293 -0.10 -2.55 21.65
C SER A 293 1.22 -1.78 21.64
N PRO A 294 2.17 -2.09 22.55
CA PRO A 294 3.54 -1.59 22.43
C PRO A 294 4.31 -2.28 21.29
N ASP A 295 3.83 -3.42 20.77
CA ASP A 295 4.53 -4.30 19.82
C ASP A 295 4.28 -3.95 18.33
N GLY A 296 3.71 -2.77 18.04
CA GLY A 296 3.50 -2.31 16.66
C GLY A 296 2.15 -2.74 16.03
N PRO A 297 2.02 -2.70 14.68
CA PRO A 297 0.74 -2.83 13.96
C PRO A 297 0.25 -4.28 13.78
N ALA A 298 1.10 -5.29 13.89
CA ALA A 298 0.72 -6.70 13.80
C ALA A 298 0.17 -7.27 15.10
N GLN A 299 -1.04 -6.86 15.43
CA GLN A 299 -1.62 -7.10 16.73
C GLN A 299 -2.60 -8.26 16.69
N LEU A 300 -2.46 -9.17 17.66
CA LEU A 300 -3.32 -10.34 17.78
C LEU A 300 -4.75 -9.94 18.18
N PRO A 301 -5.78 -10.67 17.73
CA PRO A 301 -7.11 -10.56 18.31
C PRO A 301 -7.06 -10.71 19.84
N GLY A 302 -7.71 -9.80 20.57
CA GLY A 302 -7.73 -9.79 22.04
C GLY A 302 -6.70 -8.89 22.74
N THR A 303 -5.82 -8.19 22.01
CA THR A 303 -5.04 -7.09 22.60
C THR A 303 -5.97 -6.07 23.27
N PRO A 304 -5.58 -5.49 24.42
CA PRO A 304 -6.32 -4.37 25.01
C PRO A 304 -6.54 -3.23 24.01
N THR A 305 -7.67 -2.55 24.17
CA THR A 305 -8.10 -1.47 23.27
C THR A 305 -8.73 -0.33 24.05
N HIS A 306 -8.66 0.88 23.50
CA HIS A 306 -9.42 2.04 23.94
C HIS A 306 -10.39 2.53 22.86
N PRO A 307 -11.45 3.29 23.21
CA PRO A 307 -12.34 3.90 22.22
C PRO A 307 -11.59 4.89 21.32
N GLY A 308 -11.80 4.79 20.01
CA GLY A 308 -11.23 5.74 19.04
C GLY A 308 -11.89 7.12 19.12
N THR A 309 -11.16 8.16 18.68
CA THR A 309 -11.59 9.56 18.83
C THR A 309 -12.23 10.17 17.58
N GLY A 310 -12.16 9.47 16.43
CA GLY A 310 -12.45 10.03 15.10
C GLY A 310 -13.89 9.92 14.57
N GLN A 311 -14.87 9.46 15.35
CA GLN A 311 -16.22 9.21 14.83
C GLN A 311 -16.88 10.46 14.18
N ALA A 312 -16.77 11.62 14.84
CA ALA A 312 -17.32 12.86 14.33
C ALA A 312 -16.61 13.31 13.04
N ALA A 313 -15.27 13.33 13.04
CA ALA A 313 -14.47 13.67 11.87
C ALA A 313 -14.76 12.74 10.67
N ALA A 314 -14.91 11.44 10.91
CA ALA A 314 -15.27 10.47 9.87
C ALA A 314 -16.68 10.74 9.30
N THR A 315 -17.65 11.08 10.14
CA THR A 315 -19.01 11.40 9.71
C THR A 315 -19.04 12.66 8.86
N ASP A 316 -18.38 13.73 9.32
CA ASP A 316 -18.34 15.01 8.63
C ASP A 316 -17.61 14.91 7.29
N TRP A 317 -16.43 14.28 7.28
CA TRP A 317 -15.65 14.09 6.07
C TRP A 317 -16.37 13.23 5.03
N LEU A 318 -17.01 12.12 5.44
CA LEU A 318 -17.73 11.24 4.52
C LEU A 318 -18.96 11.92 3.90
N ASN A 319 -19.68 12.74 4.67
CA ASN A 319 -20.82 13.50 4.16
C ASN A 319 -20.41 14.57 3.15
N ARG A 320 -19.28 15.24 3.39
CA ARG A 320 -18.68 16.18 2.44
C ARG A 320 -18.22 15.49 1.17
N LEU A 321 -17.55 14.35 1.29
CA LEU A 321 -17.14 13.54 0.13
C LEU A 321 -18.34 13.10 -0.70
N ARG A 322 -19.43 12.60 -0.09
CA ARG A 322 -20.68 12.27 -0.80
C ARG A 322 -21.19 13.47 -1.59
N THR A 323 -21.25 14.64 -0.96
CA THR A 323 -21.71 15.89 -1.58
C THR A 323 -20.88 16.26 -2.81
N LEU A 324 -19.55 16.14 -2.73
CA LEU A 324 -18.65 16.40 -3.85
C LEU A 324 -18.78 15.33 -4.95
N ALA A 325 -18.84 14.06 -4.56
CA ALA A 325 -18.92 12.92 -5.48
C ALA A 325 -20.16 12.94 -6.38
N HIS A 326 -21.29 13.51 -5.93
CA HIS A 326 -22.49 13.64 -6.78
C HIS A 326 -22.33 14.62 -7.95
N ARG A 327 -21.32 15.50 -7.94
CA ARG A 327 -21.10 16.51 -9.00
C ARG A 327 -19.73 16.41 -9.68
N THR A 328 -18.85 15.54 -9.20
CA THR A 328 -17.49 15.37 -9.71
C THR A 328 -17.29 13.92 -10.13
N CYS A 329 -16.48 13.69 -11.17
CA CYS A 329 -16.10 12.34 -11.58
C CYS A 329 -15.47 11.57 -10.41
N VAL A 330 -15.82 10.28 -10.25
CA VAL A 330 -15.22 9.37 -9.26
C VAL A 330 -14.73 8.12 -9.98
N THR A 331 -13.48 7.74 -9.78
CA THR A 331 -12.91 6.47 -10.24
C THR A 331 -12.33 5.71 -9.05
N PRO A 332 -12.58 4.39 -8.92
CA PRO A 332 -11.98 3.61 -7.86
C PRO A 332 -10.50 3.33 -8.14
N LEU A 333 -9.68 3.36 -7.09
CA LEU A 333 -8.34 2.76 -7.10
C LEU A 333 -8.44 1.24 -6.87
N PRO A 334 -7.38 0.45 -7.20
CA PRO A 334 -7.26 -0.91 -6.71
C PRO A 334 -7.43 -0.96 -5.19
N TYR A 335 -8.15 -1.97 -4.69
CA TYR A 335 -8.47 -2.09 -3.27
C TYR A 335 -7.19 -2.02 -2.42
N ALA A 336 -7.15 -1.09 -1.45
CA ALA A 336 -6.00 -0.90 -0.56
C ALA A 336 -4.67 -0.62 -1.31
N GLN A 337 -4.74 -0.11 -2.54
CA GLN A 337 -3.58 0.07 -3.44
C GLN A 337 -2.76 -1.21 -3.60
N ALA A 338 -3.42 -2.37 -3.68
CA ALA A 338 -2.75 -3.66 -3.80
C ALA A 338 -1.89 -3.75 -5.06
N ASP A 339 -0.67 -4.26 -4.92
CA ASP A 339 0.28 -4.47 -6.00
C ASP A 339 -0.19 -5.58 -6.95
N LEU A 340 -0.51 -5.22 -8.19
CA LEU A 340 -1.05 -6.15 -9.18
C LEU A 340 -0.01 -7.16 -9.70
N ASP A 341 1.29 -6.86 -9.66
CA ASP A 341 2.33 -7.83 -10.01
C ASP A 341 2.42 -8.93 -8.95
N ALA A 342 2.43 -8.52 -7.67
CA ALA A 342 2.41 -9.44 -6.53
C ALA A 342 1.12 -10.26 -6.51
N LEU A 343 -0.03 -9.65 -6.80
CA LEU A 343 -1.30 -10.35 -6.85
C LEU A 343 -1.35 -11.39 -7.98
N GLN A 344 -0.76 -11.09 -9.15
CA GLN A 344 -0.62 -12.08 -10.23
C GLN A 344 0.27 -13.26 -9.82
N ARG A 345 1.29 -13.04 -8.97
CA ARG A 345 2.13 -14.11 -8.41
C ARG A 345 1.40 -14.96 -7.37
N VAL A 346 0.49 -14.36 -6.60
CA VAL A 346 -0.42 -15.10 -5.70
C VAL A 346 -1.33 -16.03 -6.49
N ASN A 347 -1.79 -15.59 -7.68
CA ASN A 347 -2.59 -16.39 -8.62
C ASN A 347 -3.91 -16.91 -8.03
N ASP A 348 -4.65 -16.04 -7.32
CA ASP A 348 -5.99 -16.32 -6.80
C ASP A 348 -7.05 -15.44 -7.52
N PRO A 349 -7.96 -16.02 -8.32
CA PRO A 349 -8.97 -15.25 -9.05
C PRO A 349 -9.92 -14.45 -8.15
N GLY A 350 -10.20 -14.95 -6.95
CA GLY A 350 -11.10 -14.28 -6.00
C GLY A 350 -10.49 -13.00 -5.42
N LEU A 351 -9.20 -13.04 -5.06
CA LEU A 351 -8.45 -11.85 -4.66
C LEU A 351 -8.25 -10.88 -5.83
N THR A 352 -7.96 -11.38 -7.03
CA THR A 352 -7.87 -10.56 -8.25
C THR A 352 -9.17 -9.78 -8.49
N ALA A 353 -10.33 -10.45 -8.44
CA ALA A 353 -11.63 -9.80 -8.60
C ALA A 353 -11.91 -8.79 -7.47
N ALA A 354 -11.59 -9.13 -6.22
CA ALA A 354 -11.76 -8.22 -5.08
C ALA A 354 -10.90 -6.95 -5.19
N ALA A 355 -9.68 -7.06 -5.71
CA ALA A 355 -8.77 -5.94 -5.88
C ALA A 355 -9.09 -5.05 -7.08
N THR A 356 -9.77 -5.56 -8.11
CA THR A 356 -9.94 -4.87 -9.40
C THR A 356 -11.38 -4.65 -9.82
N THR A 357 -12.19 -5.69 -10.03
CA THR A 357 -13.55 -5.54 -10.60
C THR A 357 -14.61 -5.23 -9.53
N GLY A 358 -14.42 -5.72 -8.30
CA GLY A 358 -15.35 -5.53 -7.18
C GLY A 358 -15.33 -4.11 -6.57
N VAL A 359 -14.27 -3.35 -6.80
CA VAL A 359 -13.99 -2.07 -6.13
C VAL A 359 -15.05 -0.99 -6.36
N GLY A 360 -15.54 -0.83 -7.60
CA GLY A 360 -16.51 0.23 -7.86
C GLY A 360 -17.86 -0.03 -7.19
N GLY A 361 -18.24 -1.31 -6.95
CA GLY A 361 -19.45 -1.61 -6.20
C GLY A 361 -19.38 -1.19 -4.72
N ILE A 362 -18.18 -1.11 -4.14
CA ILE A 362 -17.94 -0.61 -2.79
C ILE A 362 -18.08 0.92 -2.79
N VAL A 363 -17.41 1.60 -3.72
CA VAL A 363 -17.46 3.05 -3.87
C VAL A 363 -18.89 3.52 -4.11
N ASP A 364 -19.60 2.91 -5.06
CA ASP A 364 -20.98 3.26 -5.42
C ASP A 364 -21.92 3.15 -4.21
N ARG A 365 -21.80 2.07 -3.42
CA ARG A 365 -22.66 1.84 -2.26
C ARG A 365 -22.39 2.82 -1.12
N ILE A 366 -21.13 3.15 -0.85
CA ILE A 366 -20.77 4.01 0.28
C ILE A 366 -21.02 5.48 -0.06
N LEU A 367 -20.73 5.89 -1.30
CA LEU A 367 -20.87 7.28 -1.76
C LEU A 367 -22.23 7.59 -2.41
N ASP A 368 -23.04 6.59 -2.72
CA ASP A 368 -24.33 6.73 -3.43
C ASP A 368 -24.20 7.37 -4.82
N VAL A 369 -23.18 6.95 -5.58
CA VAL A 369 -22.89 7.45 -6.94
C VAL A 369 -22.64 6.31 -7.91
N ALA A 370 -22.52 6.62 -9.20
CA ALA A 370 -22.01 5.69 -10.21
C ALA A 370 -20.56 6.05 -10.55
N SER A 371 -19.60 5.32 -10.00
CA SER A 371 -18.18 5.50 -10.29
C SER A 371 -17.87 5.09 -11.73
N ILE A 372 -16.90 5.76 -12.36
CA ILE A 372 -16.37 5.42 -13.68
C ILE A 372 -15.84 3.98 -13.70
N ARG A 373 -16.15 3.26 -14.78
CA ARG A 373 -15.76 1.86 -15.01
C ARG A 373 -14.84 1.77 -16.23
N GLY A 374 -14.13 0.65 -16.36
CA GLY A 374 -13.26 0.38 -17.51
C GLY A 374 -11.89 1.08 -17.45
N ALA A 375 -11.50 1.61 -16.29
CA ALA A 375 -10.15 2.09 -16.04
C ALA A 375 -9.59 1.49 -14.75
N THR A 376 -8.27 1.28 -14.74
CA THR A 376 -7.51 0.88 -13.55
C THR A 376 -6.35 1.85 -13.37
N PRO A 377 -6.47 2.84 -12.46
CA PRO A 377 -5.38 3.75 -12.16
C PRO A 377 -4.26 3.07 -11.37
N LEU A 378 -3.02 3.29 -11.79
CA LEU A 378 -1.79 2.77 -11.18
C LEU A 378 -0.81 3.93 -10.90
N PRO A 379 -1.06 4.73 -9.86
CA PRO A 379 -0.32 5.96 -9.61
C PRO A 379 1.07 5.76 -8.99
N ASP A 380 1.34 4.64 -8.31
CA ASP A 380 2.54 4.50 -7.47
C ASP A 380 3.60 3.53 -8.03
N GLY A 381 3.15 2.52 -8.80
CA GLY A 381 3.97 1.40 -9.28
C GLY A 381 3.97 1.21 -10.81
N PRO A 382 4.96 0.47 -11.35
CA PRO A 382 5.07 0.25 -12.79
C PRO A 382 4.00 -0.72 -13.30
N LEU A 383 3.59 -0.55 -14.56
CA LEU A 383 2.73 -1.51 -15.27
C LEU A 383 3.57 -2.68 -15.81
N THR A 384 3.72 -3.73 -15.00
CA THR A 384 4.48 -4.91 -15.40
C THR A 384 3.70 -5.81 -16.36
N GLY A 385 4.39 -6.67 -17.12
CA GLY A 385 3.73 -7.68 -17.95
C GLY A 385 2.86 -8.66 -17.15
N ARG A 386 3.15 -8.90 -15.86
CA ARG A 386 2.28 -9.69 -14.98
C ARG A 386 1.02 -8.93 -14.60
N ALA A 387 1.13 -7.65 -14.28
CA ALA A 387 -0.04 -6.80 -14.05
C ALA A 387 -0.94 -6.73 -15.29
N VAL A 388 -0.36 -6.63 -16.49
CA VAL A 388 -1.12 -6.73 -17.77
C VAL A 388 -1.81 -8.09 -17.90
N GLY A 389 -1.14 -9.19 -17.55
CA GLY A 389 -1.74 -10.53 -17.54
C GLY A 389 -2.91 -10.66 -16.56
N LEU A 390 -2.78 -10.08 -15.36
CA LEU A 390 -3.84 -10.04 -14.35
C LEU A 390 -5.06 -9.27 -14.86
N LEU A 391 -4.84 -8.05 -15.37
CA LEU A 391 -5.90 -7.21 -15.90
C LEU A 391 -6.58 -7.84 -17.11
N GLY A 392 -5.81 -8.51 -17.97
CA GLY A 392 -6.34 -9.19 -19.15
C GLY A 392 -7.12 -10.48 -18.88
N SER A 393 -7.11 -10.98 -17.64
CA SER A 393 -7.88 -12.17 -17.24
C SER A 393 -9.36 -11.88 -16.96
N ASN A 394 -9.74 -10.60 -16.86
CA ASN A 394 -11.09 -10.15 -16.53
C ASN A 394 -11.71 -9.35 -17.70
N ASP A 395 -12.57 -8.38 -17.39
CA ASP A 395 -13.15 -7.45 -18.35
C ASP A 395 -12.08 -6.55 -18.99
N SER A 396 -12.42 -5.98 -20.16
CA SER A 396 -11.54 -5.03 -20.82
C SER A 396 -11.34 -3.78 -19.95
N THR A 397 -10.09 -3.32 -19.84
CA THR A 397 -9.73 -2.18 -18.99
C THR A 397 -8.67 -1.31 -19.64
N VAL A 398 -8.73 -0.02 -19.32
CA VAL A 398 -7.70 0.96 -19.61
C VAL A 398 -6.82 1.14 -18.37
N ALA A 399 -5.60 0.62 -18.42
CA ALA A 399 -4.60 0.84 -17.37
C ALA A 399 -4.04 2.28 -17.49
N ILE A 400 -4.23 3.11 -16.47
CA ILE A 400 -3.63 4.45 -16.42
C ILE A 400 -2.35 4.32 -15.62
N ALA A 401 -1.21 4.32 -16.31
CA ALA A 401 0.10 4.00 -15.75
C ALA A 401 1.20 4.88 -16.32
N ALA A 402 2.35 4.92 -15.67
CA ALA A 402 3.51 5.66 -16.15
C ALA A 402 3.97 5.15 -17.52
N ALA A 403 4.34 6.05 -18.42
CA ALA A 403 5.02 5.71 -19.67
C ALA A 403 6.45 5.19 -19.40
N ASP A 404 7.11 4.69 -20.44
CA ASP A 404 8.54 4.42 -20.36
C ASP A 404 9.32 5.74 -20.54
N LEU A 405 10.25 6.03 -19.62
CA LEU A 405 11.16 7.18 -19.71
C LEU A 405 12.52 6.82 -19.11
N SER A 406 13.59 6.93 -19.92
CA SER A 406 14.97 6.68 -19.50
C SER A 406 15.85 7.91 -19.75
N ALA A 407 16.86 8.14 -18.89
CA ALA A 407 17.78 9.26 -19.06
C ALA A 407 18.75 9.07 -20.26
N GLN A 408 19.09 7.81 -20.62
CA GLN A 408 20.06 7.51 -21.69
C GLN A 408 19.49 7.67 -23.12
N GLU A 409 18.18 7.57 -23.33
CA GLU A 409 17.57 7.79 -24.66
C GLU A 409 17.60 9.27 -25.11
N SER A 410 17.95 10.19 -24.19
CA SER A 410 18.05 11.64 -24.41
C SER A 410 19.37 12.08 -25.07
N ALA A 411 20.31 11.16 -25.34
CA ALA A 411 21.61 11.45 -25.98
C ALA A 411 21.59 11.32 -27.52
N SER A 412 20.42 11.11 -28.14
CA SER A 412 20.26 11.08 -29.59
C SER A 412 19.83 12.46 -30.13
N ASP A 413 20.29 12.85 -31.33
CA ASP A 413 19.99 14.14 -31.99
C ASP A 413 18.51 14.37 -32.33
N THR A 414 17.60 13.49 -31.87
CA THR A 414 16.15 13.64 -31.99
C THR A 414 15.60 13.79 -30.58
N PRO A 415 14.83 14.83 -30.24
CA PRO A 415 14.23 14.96 -28.92
C PRO A 415 13.40 13.71 -28.63
N ALA A 416 13.89 12.83 -27.77
CA ALA A 416 13.18 11.63 -27.33
C ALA A 416 12.11 12.08 -26.32
N GLY A 417 11.00 12.62 -26.83
CA GLY A 417 9.84 12.92 -26.02
C GLY A 417 9.22 11.65 -25.45
N VAL A 418 8.65 11.74 -24.25
CA VAL A 418 7.87 10.64 -23.67
C VAL A 418 6.65 10.35 -24.55
N ASP A 419 6.48 9.10 -24.99
CA ASP A 419 5.31 8.69 -25.76
C ASP A 419 4.12 8.46 -24.82
N THR A 420 3.19 9.41 -24.82
CA THR A 420 1.95 9.34 -24.04
C THR A 420 0.74 8.87 -24.86
N ALA A 421 0.96 8.32 -26.06
CA ALA A 421 -0.13 7.80 -26.89
C ALA A 421 -0.72 6.51 -26.28
N PRO A 422 -2.05 6.32 -26.31
CA PRO A 422 -2.65 5.07 -25.88
C PRO A 422 -2.15 3.89 -26.71
N ARG A 423 -1.82 2.78 -26.04
CA ARG A 423 -1.24 1.58 -26.67
C ARG A 423 -1.94 0.32 -26.18
N ARG A 424 -2.26 -0.60 -27.10
CA ARG A 424 -2.85 -1.89 -26.76
C ARG A 424 -1.77 -2.88 -26.34
N LEU A 425 -1.83 -3.35 -25.10
CA LEU A 425 -0.87 -4.29 -24.52
C LEU A 425 -1.36 -5.75 -24.59
N SER A 426 -2.67 -5.96 -24.60
CA SER A 426 -3.33 -7.25 -24.82
C SER A 426 -4.72 -7.03 -25.44
N PRO A 427 -5.46 -8.08 -25.86
CA PRO A 427 -6.81 -7.90 -26.39
C PRO A 427 -7.75 -7.15 -25.42
N GLN A 428 -7.60 -7.41 -24.11
CA GLN A 428 -8.41 -6.83 -23.04
C GLN A 428 -7.78 -5.59 -22.37
N VAL A 429 -6.47 -5.33 -22.55
CA VAL A 429 -5.76 -4.26 -21.83
C VAL A 429 -5.19 -3.24 -22.80
N VAL A 430 -5.60 -1.99 -22.62
CA VAL A 430 -4.99 -0.82 -23.23
C VAL A 430 -4.32 0.00 -22.14
N VAL A 431 -3.13 0.55 -22.39
CA VAL A 431 -2.53 1.55 -21.50
C VAL A 431 -2.88 2.96 -21.99
N ALA A 432 -3.27 3.82 -21.07
CA ALA A 432 -3.33 5.27 -21.23
C ALA A 432 -2.17 5.88 -20.41
N PRO A 433 -1.00 6.06 -21.04
CA PRO A 433 0.21 6.42 -20.32
C PRO A 433 0.22 7.88 -19.83
N PHE A 434 0.84 8.11 -18.68
CA PHE A 434 1.18 9.46 -18.17
C PHE A 434 2.69 9.67 -18.14
N ASP A 435 3.12 10.94 -18.18
CA ASP A 435 4.53 11.31 -18.12
C ASP A 435 5.13 10.98 -16.72
N PRO A 436 6.14 10.07 -16.63
CA PRO A 436 6.74 9.66 -15.37
C PRO A 436 7.42 10.80 -14.61
N ALA A 437 8.05 11.75 -15.33
CA ALA A 437 8.74 12.86 -14.70
C ALA A 437 7.75 13.84 -14.06
N VAL A 438 6.61 14.07 -14.72
CA VAL A 438 5.50 14.87 -14.18
C VAL A 438 4.89 14.21 -12.94
N GLY A 439 4.56 12.92 -13.02
CA GLY A 439 4.04 12.17 -11.87
C GLY A 439 5.01 12.17 -10.68
N ALA A 440 6.31 12.04 -10.94
CA ALA A 440 7.33 12.10 -9.91
C ALA A 440 7.51 13.50 -9.29
N ALA A 441 7.25 14.57 -10.06
CA ALA A 441 7.31 15.94 -9.51
C ALA A 441 6.12 16.19 -8.57
N LEU A 442 4.93 15.74 -8.96
CA LEU A 442 3.75 15.75 -8.08
C LEU A 442 3.99 14.93 -6.80
N ALA A 443 4.63 13.76 -6.93
CA ALA A 443 4.99 12.90 -5.79
C ALA A 443 6.04 13.51 -4.85
N GLY A 444 6.86 14.45 -5.35
CA GLY A 444 7.79 15.23 -4.54
C GLY A 444 7.12 16.37 -3.76
N ALA A 445 5.93 16.82 -4.13
CA ALA A 445 5.25 17.92 -3.46
C ALA A 445 4.71 17.53 -2.07
N GLY A 446 4.69 18.49 -1.15
CA GLY A 446 4.14 18.34 0.19
C GLY A 446 5.14 17.88 1.27
N ASN A 447 4.57 17.36 2.36
CA ASN A 447 5.28 17.07 3.63
C ASN A 447 5.97 15.70 3.65
N SER A 448 5.56 14.78 2.79
CA SER A 448 6.09 13.41 2.72
C SER A 448 6.45 13.09 1.27
N PRO A 449 7.53 13.70 0.74
CA PRO A 449 7.91 13.52 -0.64
C PRO A 449 8.35 12.08 -0.88
N ILE A 450 7.94 11.49 -2.00
CA ILE A 450 8.31 10.13 -2.38
C ILE A 450 8.87 10.08 -3.81
N THR A 451 9.76 9.13 -4.06
CA THR A 451 10.15 8.73 -5.41
C THR A 451 9.31 7.53 -5.82
N PRO A 452 8.39 7.66 -6.80
CA PRO A 452 7.55 6.55 -7.23
C PRO A 452 8.38 5.37 -7.74
N THR A 453 7.88 4.14 -7.57
CA THR A 453 8.66 2.94 -7.92
C THR A 453 8.65 2.63 -9.41
N TYR A 454 7.80 3.30 -10.19
CA TYR A 454 7.87 3.23 -11.66
C TYR A 454 9.02 4.08 -12.25
N LEU A 455 9.61 4.99 -11.47
CA LEU A 455 10.58 5.95 -11.98
C LEU A 455 11.96 5.29 -12.15
N ASP A 456 12.61 5.55 -13.29
CA ASP A 456 14.00 5.15 -13.50
C ASP A 456 14.92 5.83 -12.45
N SER A 457 15.84 5.06 -11.88
CA SER A 457 16.83 5.55 -10.92
C SER A 457 17.67 6.73 -11.44
N ALA A 458 17.90 6.83 -12.75
CA ALA A 458 18.62 7.94 -13.36
C ALA A 458 17.82 9.26 -13.38
N LEU A 459 16.52 9.21 -13.07
CA LEU A 459 15.63 10.36 -12.94
C LEU A 459 15.29 10.67 -11.47
N ALA A 460 15.83 9.89 -10.52
CA ALA A 460 15.67 10.16 -9.11
C ALA A 460 16.44 11.43 -8.72
N VAL A 461 15.84 12.25 -7.85
CA VAL A 461 16.46 13.48 -7.30
C VAL A 461 16.43 13.40 -5.77
N PRO A 462 17.38 14.04 -5.06
CA PRO A 462 17.49 13.96 -3.60
C PRO A 462 16.41 14.77 -2.85
N LEU A 463 15.18 14.26 -2.82
CA LEU A 463 13.99 14.94 -2.27
C LEU A 463 14.11 15.37 -0.79
N SER A 464 14.96 14.71 0.01
CA SER A 464 15.15 15.02 1.44
C SER A 464 16.04 16.23 1.70
N HIS A 465 16.87 16.60 0.72
CA HIS A 465 17.67 17.81 0.77
C HIS A 465 16.83 19.05 0.42
N ASP A 466 15.93 18.91 -0.55
CA ASP A 466 15.11 20.01 -1.07
C ASP A 466 14.14 20.59 -0.03
N SER A 467 13.86 21.89 -0.18
CA SER A 467 12.77 22.56 0.56
C SER A 467 11.38 22.17 0.04
N THR A 468 10.35 22.27 0.88
CA THR A 468 8.95 22.07 0.46
C THR A 468 8.56 23.01 -0.69
N THR A 469 9.00 24.27 -0.63
CA THR A 469 8.75 25.27 -1.66
C THR A 469 9.40 24.88 -2.99
N ALA A 470 10.67 24.49 -3.00
CA ALA A 470 11.35 24.04 -4.23
C ALA A 470 10.59 22.88 -4.90
N ARG A 471 10.22 21.85 -4.14
CA ARG A 471 9.47 20.70 -4.69
C ARG A 471 8.06 21.07 -5.17
N ARG A 472 7.42 22.08 -4.55
CA ARG A 472 6.16 22.65 -5.06
C ARG A 472 6.41 23.30 -6.42
N GLU A 473 7.41 24.16 -6.55
CA GLU A 473 7.75 24.80 -7.83
C GLU A 473 8.05 23.76 -8.93
N ASP A 474 8.75 22.67 -8.60
CA ASP A 474 8.98 21.56 -9.53
C ASP A 474 7.68 20.90 -10.01
N ALA A 475 6.71 20.71 -9.11
CA ALA A 475 5.39 20.21 -9.44
C ALA A 475 4.63 21.19 -10.35
N LEU A 476 4.69 22.50 -10.08
CA LEU A 476 4.07 23.52 -10.92
C LEU A 476 4.70 23.57 -12.31
N GLY A 477 6.04 23.59 -12.39
CA GLY A 477 6.79 23.50 -13.64
C GLY A 477 6.36 22.31 -14.49
N SER A 478 6.16 21.15 -13.84
CA SER A 478 5.77 19.92 -14.50
C SER A 478 4.31 19.91 -14.98
N ILE A 479 3.39 20.58 -14.30
CA ILE A 479 1.99 20.71 -14.76
C ILE A 479 1.93 21.45 -16.11
N PHE A 480 2.74 22.50 -16.28
CA PHE A 480 2.77 23.30 -17.51
C PHE A 480 3.62 22.69 -18.64
N TRP A 481 4.34 21.61 -18.38
CA TRP A 481 5.31 21.03 -19.32
C TRP A 481 4.69 20.76 -20.71
N HIS A 482 3.73 19.84 -20.83
CA HIS A 482 3.15 19.54 -22.14
C HIS A 482 2.41 20.73 -22.73
N ALA A 483 1.75 21.54 -21.90
CA ALA A 483 1.04 22.75 -22.35
C ALA A 483 1.96 23.69 -23.15
N LEU A 484 3.19 23.90 -22.68
CA LEU A 484 4.17 24.78 -23.31
C LEU A 484 4.96 24.12 -24.47
N GLN A 485 4.86 22.81 -24.66
CA GLN A 485 5.49 22.07 -25.77
C GLN A 485 4.59 21.95 -27.01
N ARG A 486 4.24 23.07 -27.63
CA ARG A 486 3.24 23.18 -28.73
C ARG A 486 3.34 22.11 -29.83
N ASP A 487 4.56 21.85 -30.31
CA ASP A 487 4.79 20.98 -31.46
C ASP A 487 5.10 19.52 -31.08
N ALA A 488 5.17 19.21 -29.78
CA ALA A 488 5.26 17.84 -29.30
C ALA A 488 3.90 17.15 -29.39
N ALA A 489 3.85 16.02 -30.12
CA ALA A 489 2.72 15.12 -30.14
C ALA A 489 3.03 13.87 -29.28
N PRO A 490 2.02 13.25 -28.64
CA PRO A 490 0.60 13.62 -28.64
C PRO A 490 0.29 14.82 -27.71
N ARG A 491 -0.79 15.56 -28.02
CA ARG A 491 -1.26 16.73 -27.24
C ARG A 491 -2.22 16.33 -26.12
N THR A 492 -1.79 15.40 -25.28
CA THR A 492 -2.57 14.88 -24.15
C THR A 492 -1.73 14.85 -22.89
N GLN A 493 -2.32 15.12 -21.73
CA GLN A 493 -1.65 15.03 -20.44
C GLN A 493 -2.58 14.44 -19.38
N LEU A 494 -2.11 13.40 -18.70
CA LEU A 494 -2.75 12.83 -17.52
C LEU A 494 -1.90 13.23 -16.30
N LEU A 495 -2.47 14.01 -15.39
CA LEU A 495 -1.85 14.34 -14.11
C LEU A 495 -2.25 13.28 -13.09
N VAL A 496 -1.30 12.43 -12.72
CA VAL A 496 -1.53 11.29 -11.82
C VAL A 496 -0.59 11.42 -10.61
N PRO A 497 -1.00 12.15 -9.56
CA PRO A 497 -0.26 12.19 -8.29
C PRO A 497 -0.31 10.83 -7.56
N PRO A 498 0.55 10.61 -6.55
CA PRO A 498 0.56 9.36 -5.79
C PRO A 498 -0.77 9.13 -5.05
N ALA A 499 -1.15 7.88 -4.81
CA ALA A 499 -2.42 7.58 -4.15
C ALA A 499 -2.47 8.16 -2.72
N THR A 500 -1.36 8.08 -1.99
CA THR A 500 -1.23 8.63 -0.64
C THR A 500 -0.53 9.99 -0.64
N TRP A 501 -1.20 11.00 -1.18
CA TRP A 501 -0.62 12.34 -1.27
C TRP A 501 -0.73 13.11 0.06
N ASN A 502 0.37 13.74 0.50
CA ASN A 502 0.45 14.51 1.74
C ASN A 502 0.83 15.97 1.49
N LEU A 503 -0.14 16.73 0.97
CA LEU A 503 0.02 18.16 0.67
C LEU A 503 -0.28 19.06 1.87
N GLN A 504 0.38 20.22 1.91
CA GLN A 504 -0.09 21.34 2.72
C GLN A 504 -1.29 22.02 2.06
N ALA A 505 -2.07 22.79 2.82
CA ALA A 505 -3.24 23.50 2.30
C ALA A 505 -2.89 24.43 1.13
N ASP A 506 -1.81 25.22 1.29
CA ASP A 506 -1.34 26.14 0.25
C ASP A 506 -0.85 25.37 -1.00
N ASP A 507 -0.12 24.26 -0.83
CA ASP A 507 0.34 23.43 -1.95
C ASP A 507 -0.85 22.87 -2.75
N ALA A 508 -1.89 22.36 -2.07
CA ALA A 508 -3.08 21.83 -2.72
C ALA A 508 -3.85 22.92 -3.50
N GLN A 509 -3.95 24.12 -2.93
CA GLN A 509 -4.58 25.27 -3.60
C GLN A 509 -3.79 25.72 -4.83
N VAL A 510 -2.47 25.87 -4.71
CA VAL A 510 -1.61 26.35 -5.80
C VAL A 510 -1.58 25.33 -6.95
N ILE A 511 -1.53 24.02 -6.66
CA ILE A 511 -1.60 22.97 -7.67
C ILE A 511 -2.92 23.00 -8.46
N LEU A 512 -4.07 23.10 -7.78
CA LEU A 512 -5.36 23.21 -8.46
C LEU A 512 -5.53 24.55 -9.19
N THR A 513 -4.88 25.61 -8.70
CA THR A 513 -4.80 26.90 -9.38
C THR A 513 -3.96 26.80 -10.66
N ALA A 514 -2.88 26.01 -10.66
CA ALA A 514 -2.10 25.73 -11.88
C ALA A 514 -2.93 24.96 -12.92
N LEU A 515 -3.69 23.94 -12.51
CA LEU A 515 -4.66 23.27 -13.38
C LEU A 515 -5.72 24.24 -13.92
N ALA A 516 -6.29 25.09 -13.06
CA ALA A 516 -7.25 26.09 -13.50
C ALA A 516 -6.63 27.10 -14.49
N THR A 517 -5.38 27.49 -14.25
CA THR A 517 -4.67 28.47 -15.10
C THR A 517 -4.34 27.89 -16.47
N THR A 518 -3.87 26.64 -16.56
CA THR A 518 -3.66 25.98 -17.87
C THR A 518 -4.94 25.95 -18.71
N ILE A 519 -6.10 25.68 -18.10
CA ILE A 519 -7.39 25.65 -18.80
C ILE A 519 -7.85 27.07 -19.18
N ARG A 520 -7.88 28.00 -18.22
CA ARG A 520 -8.41 29.37 -18.44
C ARG A 520 -7.55 30.21 -19.37
N SER A 521 -6.24 29.95 -19.42
CA SER A 521 -5.34 30.59 -20.37
C SER A 521 -5.47 30.03 -21.80
N GLY A 522 -6.26 28.98 -22.01
CA GLY A 522 -6.41 28.32 -23.31
C GLY A 522 -5.21 27.45 -23.71
N LEU A 523 -4.29 27.20 -22.78
CA LEU A 523 -3.17 26.27 -22.96
C LEU A 523 -3.63 24.80 -22.93
N ALA A 524 -4.74 24.53 -22.25
CA ALA A 524 -5.34 23.22 -22.16
C ALA A 524 -6.86 23.27 -22.32
N LEU A 525 -7.43 22.13 -22.72
CA LEU A 525 -8.86 21.87 -22.71
C LEU A 525 -9.15 20.70 -21.76
N PRO A 526 -10.25 20.74 -20.99
CA PRO A 526 -10.60 19.65 -20.11
C PRO A 526 -10.93 18.39 -20.92
N ARG A 527 -10.29 17.27 -20.55
CA ARG A 527 -10.54 15.93 -21.08
C ARG A 527 -11.13 15.08 -19.95
N PRO A 528 -12.45 14.86 -19.89
CA PRO A 528 -13.04 14.01 -18.87
C PRO A 528 -12.49 12.58 -18.94
N LEU A 529 -12.37 11.90 -17.79
CA LEU A 529 -11.86 10.53 -17.73
C LEU A 529 -12.62 9.55 -18.67
N PRO A 530 -13.95 9.62 -18.84
CA PRO A 530 -14.64 8.79 -19.84
C PRO A 530 -14.15 8.98 -21.28
N ALA A 531 -13.72 10.19 -21.66
CA ALA A 531 -13.14 10.44 -22.98
C ALA A 531 -11.76 9.79 -23.11
N VAL A 532 -10.94 9.82 -22.05
CA VAL A 532 -9.65 9.09 -21.99
C VAL A 532 -9.87 7.60 -22.26
N ILE A 533 -10.88 7.02 -21.61
CA ILE A 533 -11.21 5.59 -21.75
C ILE A 533 -11.71 5.28 -23.17
N ALA A 534 -12.62 6.09 -23.70
CA ALA A 534 -13.16 5.91 -25.04
C ALA A 534 -12.05 5.96 -26.11
N GLU A 535 -11.22 7.01 -26.08
CA GLU A 535 -10.11 7.21 -27.01
C GLU A 535 -9.05 6.11 -26.89
N ALA A 536 -8.72 5.68 -25.66
CA ALA A 536 -7.81 4.56 -25.46
C ALA A 536 -8.35 3.27 -26.08
N ASN A 537 -9.65 2.98 -25.92
CA ASN A 537 -10.25 1.78 -26.49
C ASN A 537 -10.22 1.74 -28.03
N GLU A 538 -10.11 2.89 -28.70
CA GLU A 538 -9.93 3.02 -30.15
C GLU A 538 -8.49 2.72 -30.61
N ALA A 539 -7.54 2.54 -29.69
CA ALA A 539 -6.15 2.22 -30.02
C ALA A 539 -6.06 0.98 -30.96
N PRO A 540 -5.26 1.04 -32.05
CA PRO A 540 -5.22 0.02 -33.08
C PRO A 540 -5.00 -1.39 -32.52
N GLN A 541 -5.70 -2.37 -33.11
CA GLN A 541 -5.56 -3.81 -32.81
C GLN A 541 -4.27 -4.40 -33.40
N GLY A 542 -3.19 -3.61 -33.49
CA GLY A 542 -1.90 -4.03 -34.03
C GLY A 542 -1.24 -5.12 -33.18
N ARG A 543 -0.05 -5.59 -33.60
CA ARG A 543 0.71 -6.55 -32.80
C ARG A 543 0.93 -5.97 -31.40
N ALA A 544 0.34 -6.59 -30.39
CA ALA A 544 0.55 -6.23 -29.00
C ALA A 544 2.05 -6.18 -28.74
N GLU A 545 2.58 -5.00 -28.48
CA GLU A 545 3.94 -4.87 -28.00
C GLU A 545 3.90 -5.26 -26.53
N PRO A 546 4.63 -6.31 -26.12
CA PRO A 546 4.65 -6.69 -24.73
C PRO A 546 5.14 -5.49 -23.91
N ALA A 547 4.45 -5.19 -22.81
CA ALA A 547 5.00 -4.30 -21.79
C ALA A 547 6.44 -4.75 -21.54
N ARG A 548 7.41 -3.84 -21.70
CA ARG A 548 8.82 -4.18 -21.55
C ARG A 548 8.99 -4.86 -20.19
N ALA A 549 9.71 -5.98 -20.17
CA ALA A 549 10.17 -6.54 -18.92
C ALA A 549 10.92 -5.41 -18.21
N ALA A 550 10.53 -5.09 -16.98
CA ALA A 550 11.24 -4.09 -16.21
C ALA A 550 12.74 -4.44 -16.26
N THR A 551 13.58 -3.47 -16.61
CA THR A 551 15.05 -3.54 -16.48
C THR A 551 15.42 -3.42 -15.01
N ASP A 552 16.67 -3.76 -14.62
CA ASP A 552 17.20 -3.97 -13.24
C ASP A 552 16.62 -3.13 -12.07
N GLY A 553 16.00 -1.96 -12.32
CA GLY A 553 15.06 -1.27 -11.43
C GLY A 553 13.81 -2.06 -10.98
N VAL A 554 13.56 -3.27 -11.52
CA VAL A 554 12.48 -4.24 -11.16
C VAL A 554 12.32 -4.52 -9.66
N LEU A 555 13.29 -4.14 -8.84
CA LEU A 555 13.38 -4.52 -7.43
C LEU A 555 12.88 -3.46 -6.45
N ARG A 556 12.72 -2.18 -6.82
CA ARG A 556 12.43 -1.12 -5.83
C ARG A 556 11.07 -1.32 -5.17
N GLY A 557 11.11 -1.90 -3.97
CA GLY A 557 10.00 -2.33 -3.15
C GLY A 557 9.14 -3.47 -3.73
N ARG A 558 9.61 -4.25 -4.69
CA ARG A 558 8.86 -5.46 -5.09
C ARG A 558 8.53 -6.32 -3.84
N PHE A 559 7.29 -6.82 -3.74
CA PHE A 559 6.95 -7.79 -2.68
C PHE A 559 7.71 -9.10 -2.88
N SER A 560 8.27 -9.66 -1.81
CA SER A 560 9.08 -10.88 -1.85
C SER A 560 8.25 -12.08 -2.30
N ASP A 561 8.91 -13.13 -2.79
CA ASP A 561 8.21 -14.37 -3.14
C ASP A 561 7.66 -15.09 -1.90
N ASP A 562 8.26 -14.87 -0.73
CA ASP A 562 7.79 -15.40 0.56
C ASP A 562 6.45 -14.79 0.98
N VAL A 563 6.28 -13.47 0.82
CA VAL A 563 5.00 -12.78 1.06
C VAL A 563 3.92 -13.34 0.12
N THR A 564 4.19 -13.41 -1.19
CA THR A 564 3.21 -13.91 -2.16
C THR A 564 2.91 -15.41 -1.97
N GLY A 565 3.91 -16.21 -1.61
CA GLY A 565 3.74 -17.63 -1.33
C GLY A 565 2.93 -17.89 -0.06
N THR A 566 3.14 -17.07 0.98
CA THR A 566 2.33 -17.10 2.21
C THR A 566 0.87 -16.80 1.91
N ILE A 567 0.58 -15.75 1.14
CA ILE A 567 -0.79 -15.41 0.74
C ILE A 567 -1.42 -16.57 -0.05
N ALA A 568 -0.74 -17.10 -1.06
CA ALA A 568 -1.23 -18.21 -1.87
C ALA A 568 -1.57 -19.46 -1.02
N GLY A 569 -0.74 -19.77 -0.03
CA GLY A 569 -0.99 -20.87 0.92
C GLY A 569 -2.19 -20.63 1.85
N GLN A 570 -2.35 -19.40 2.36
CA GLN A 570 -3.45 -19.08 3.29
C GLN A 570 -4.79 -18.89 2.57
N VAL A 571 -4.81 -18.27 1.39
CA VAL A 571 -6.06 -17.97 0.67
C VAL A 571 -6.77 -19.25 0.23
N GLY A 572 -6.04 -20.27 -0.23
CA GLY A 572 -6.63 -21.56 -0.60
C GLY A 572 -7.30 -22.27 0.59
N ARG A 573 -6.64 -22.24 1.76
CA ARG A 573 -7.23 -22.77 3.02
C ARG A 573 -8.48 -21.99 3.41
N LEU A 574 -8.43 -20.66 3.31
CA LEU A 574 -9.55 -19.80 3.68
C LEU A 574 -10.75 -19.98 2.75
N TRP A 575 -10.54 -20.13 1.44
CA TRP A 575 -11.61 -20.44 0.50
C TRP A 575 -12.25 -21.79 0.80
N GLY A 576 -11.44 -22.79 1.12
CA GLY A 576 -11.93 -24.09 1.52
C GLY A 576 -12.72 -24.08 2.84
N LEU A 577 -12.35 -23.24 3.81
CA LEU A 577 -13.20 -23.01 4.98
C LEU A 577 -14.51 -22.32 4.56
N THR A 578 -14.41 -21.26 3.74
CA THR A 578 -15.54 -20.44 3.30
C THR A 578 -16.60 -21.26 2.55
N SER A 579 -16.20 -22.24 1.73
CA SER A 579 -17.14 -23.13 1.01
C SER A 579 -17.97 -24.00 1.95
N ALA A 580 -17.47 -24.29 3.15
CA ALA A 580 -18.17 -25.06 4.16
C ALA A 580 -19.10 -24.20 5.03
N LEU A 581 -18.92 -22.89 5.08
CA LEU A 581 -19.75 -21.98 5.89
C LEU A 581 -21.11 -21.72 5.23
N THR A 582 -22.15 -21.51 6.05
CA THR A 582 -23.49 -21.14 5.59
C THR A 582 -23.90 -19.78 6.17
N THR A 583 -25.18 -19.45 6.10
CA THR A 583 -25.72 -18.17 6.59
C THR A 583 -26.29 -18.36 7.98
N ASP A 584 -25.90 -17.51 8.93
CA ASP A 584 -26.60 -17.42 10.21
C ASP A 584 -27.94 -16.68 9.98
N GLU A 585 -29.06 -17.42 10.01
CA GLU A 585 -30.40 -16.86 9.82
C GLU A 585 -30.78 -15.80 10.86
N ARG A 586 -30.14 -15.82 12.04
CA ARG A 586 -30.44 -14.85 13.12
C ARG A 586 -29.82 -13.49 12.86
N THR A 587 -28.64 -13.45 12.24
CA THR A 587 -27.88 -12.21 12.01
C THR A 587 -27.84 -11.79 10.55
N GLY A 588 -28.17 -12.70 9.63
CA GLY A 588 -27.98 -12.52 8.18
C GLY A 588 -26.52 -12.61 7.73
N LEU A 589 -25.58 -12.89 8.65
CA LEU A 589 -24.16 -12.98 8.33
C LEU A 589 -23.87 -14.25 7.54
N THR A 590 -23.40 -14.07 6.30
CA THR A 590 -23.01 -15.18 5.42
C THR A 590 -21.57 -15.61 5.69
N GLY A 591 -21.26 -16.88 5.41
CA GLY A 591 -19.89 -17.38 5.44
C GLY A 591 -18.89 -16.55 4.61
N VAL A 592 -19.32 -16.05 3.44
CA VAL A 592 -18.49 -15.20 2.58
C VAL A 592 -18.20 -13.85 3.23
N GLN A 593 -19.19 -13.24 3.90
CA GLN A 593 -18.99 -12.00 4.66
C GLN A 593 -18.14 -12.23 5.92
N TYR A 594 -18.30 -13.39 6.57
CA TYR A 594 -17.52 -13.76 7.74
C TYR A 594 -16.01 -13.87 7.44
N THR A 595 -15.63 -14.42 6.28
CA THR A 595 -14.21 -14.57 5.89
C THR A 595 -13.68 -13.44 5.02
N ALA A 596 -14.53 -12.52 4.54
CA ALA A 596 -14.12 -11.42 3.66
C ALA A 596 -12.97 -10.56 4.23
N PRO A 597 -13.01 -10.09 5.49
CA PRO A 597 -11.95 -9.23 6.01
C PRO A 597 -10.57 -9.88 6.01
N LEU A 598 -10.49 -11.22 6.17
CA LEU A 598 -9.21 -11.94 6.12
C LEU A 598 -8.63 -12.02 4.71
N ARG A 599 -9.49 -12.07 3.68
CA ARG A 599 -9.05 -11.95 2.27
C ARG A 599 -8.62 -10.53 1.94
N GLU A 600 -9.37 -9.54 2.43
CA GLU A 600 -9.00 -8.13 2.31
C GLU A 600 -7.69 -7.81 3.05
N ASP A 601 -7.41 -8.46 4.19
CA ASP A 601 -6.13 -8.32 4.89
C ASP A 601 -4.94 -8.81 4.05
N MET A 602 -5.14 -9.84 3.21
CA MET A 602 -4.12 -10.28 2.26
C MET A 602 -3.88 -9.24 1.16
N LEU A 603 -4.92 -8.51 0.74
CA LEU A 603 -4.78 -7.37 -0.19
C LEU A 603 -4.09 -6.18 0.47
N ARG A 604 -4.48 -5.84 1.71
CA ARG A 604 -3.83 -4.81 2.53
C ARG A 604 -2.35 -5.10 2.77
N ALA A 605 -1.98 -6.39 2.91
CA ALA A 605 -0.58 -6.81 3.02
C ALA A 605 0.23 -6.56 1.73
N LEU A 606 -0.43 -6.38 0.58
CA LEU A 606 0.19 -6.04 -0.71
C LEU A 606 0.08 -4.55 -1.05
N SER A 607 -0.24 -3.67 -0.07
CA SER A 607 -0.44 -2.25 -0.33
C SER A 607 0.84 -1.53 -0.76
N GLN A 608 0.77 -0.77 -1.86
CA GLN A 608 1.84 0.12 -2.31
C GLN A 608 1.90 1.45 -1.55
N SER A 609 0.93 1.72 -0.67
CA SER A 609 0.94 2.91 0.20
C SER A 609 2.03 2.86 1.28
N GLU A 610 2.48 1.66 1.63
CA GLU A 610 3.58 1.47 2.58
C GLU A 610 4.93 1.75 1.91
N PRO A 611 5.89 2.38 2.60
CA PRO A 611 7.19 2.73 2.01
C PRO A 611 7.90 1.52 1.39
N PRO A 612 8.53 1.68 0.21
CA PRO A 612 9.19 0.58 -0.50
C PRO A 612 10.17 -0.25 0.31
N ASP A 613 10.89 0.38 1.24
CA ASP A 613 11.94 -0.26 2.03
C ASP A 613 11.40 -1.07 3.22
N THR A 614 10.18 -0.79 3.69
CA THR A 614 9.59 -1.43 4.88
C THR A 614 8.40 -2.32 4.57
N ARG A 615 7.75 -2.16 3.41
CA ARG A 615 6.48 -2.84 3.09
C ARG A 615 6.52 -4.36 3.15
N ASN A 616 7.65 -5.01 2.83
CA ASN A 616 7.78 -6.46 2.98
C ASN A 616 7.73 -6.93 4.44
N GLY A 617 8.36 -6.18 5.37
CA GLY A 617 8.31 -6.49 6.80
C GLY A 617 6.89 -6.32 7.35
N LEU A 618 6.23 -5.21 7.02
CA LEU A 618 4.84 -4.93 7.41
C LEU A 618 3.86 -5.96 6.83
N ALA A 619 4.07 -6.42 5.60
CA ALA A 619 3.29 -7.50 4.99
C ALA A 619 3.43 -8.80 5.79
N GLN A 620 4.65 -9.20 6.12
CA GLN A 620 4.93 -10.41 6.89
C GLN A 620 4.27 -10.40 8.27
N GLU A 621 4.39 -9.26 8.96
CA GLU A 621 3.77 -8.96 10.23
C GLU A 621 2.26 -9.13 10.17
N ARG A 622 1.60 -8.48 9.19
CA ARG A 622 0.16 -8.60 8.96
C ARG A 622 -0.25 -10.05 8.69
N LEU A 623 0.46 -10.73 7.79
CA LEU A 623 0.15 -12.11 7.38
C LEU A 623 0.33 -13.13 8.49
N THR A 624 1.24 -12.88 9.45
CA THR A 624 1.41 -13.73 10.63
C THR A 624 0.15 -13.74 11.49
N VAL A 625 -0.45 -12.57 11.71
CA VAL A 625 -1.72 -12.47 12.45
C VAL A 625 -2.85 -13.15 11.68
N VAL A 626 -2.96 -12.90 10.37
CA VAL A 626 -3.97 -13.53 9.51
C VAL A 626 -3.85 -15.06 9.52
N ALA A 627 -2.64 -15.60 9.38
CA ALA A 627 -2.39 -17.04 9.40
C ALA A 627 -2.76 -17.67 10.74
N LYS A 628 -2.46 -16.99 11.85
CA LYS A 628 -2.89 -17.42 13.17
C LYS A 628 -4.42 -17.44 13.28
N THR A 629 -5.10 -16.36 12.90
CA THR A 629 -6.57 -16.32 12.92
C THR A 629 -7.16 -17.45 12.07
N ILE A 630 -6.64 -17.70 10.87
CA ILE A 630 -7.11 -18.82 10.03
C ILE A 630 -6.95 -20.16 10.79
N ASN A 631 -5.79 -20.41 11.40
CA ASN A 631 -5.58 -21.61 12.21
C ASN A 631 -6.57 -21.71 13.37
N ASP A 632 -6.83 -20.60 14.08
CA ASP A 632 -7.79 -20.53 15.17
C ASP A 632 -9.22 -20.82 14.68
N LEU A 633 -9.62 -20.35 13.49
CA LEU A 633 -10.92 -20.68 12.89
C LEU A 633 -11.06 -22.18 12.57
N PHE A 634 -10.02 -22.80 12.00
CA PHE A 634 -10.01 -24.25 11.78
C PHE A 634 -10.04 -25.03 13.10
N GLY A 635 -9.40 -24.50 14.15
CA GLY A 635 -9.37 -25.06 15.50
C GLY A 635 -10.63 -24.80 16.33
N ALA A 636 -11.47 -23.85 15.94
CA ALA A 636 -12.70 -23.49 16.66
C ALA A 636 -13.83 -24.51 16.46
N VAL A 637 -13.73 -25.37 15.45
CA VAL A 637 -14.71 -26.43 15.16
C VAL A 637 -14.15 -27.77 15.62
N THR A 638 -14.67 -28.29 16.73
CA THR A 638 -14.08 -29.42 17.46
C THR A 638 -15.08 -30.52 17.79
N ILE A 639 -14.56 -31.71 18.06
CA ILE A 639 -15.30 -32.79 18.71
C ILE A 639 -15.03 -32.66 20.21
N VAL A 640 -16.08 -32.54 21.01
CA VAL A 640 -15.99 -32.48 22.47
C VAL A 640 -15.57 -33.85 22.99
N ASN A 641 -14.40 -33.94 23.62
CA ASN A 641 -13.92 -35.18 24.19
C ASN A 641 -14.68 -35.51 25.49
N PRO A 642 -15.42 -36.64 25.57
CA PRO A 642 -16.13 -37.03 26.78
C PRO A 642 -15.21 -37.51 27.93
N GLY A 643 -13.89 -37.57 27.73
CA GLY A 643 -12.90 -37.77 28.81
C GLY A 643 -12.82 -39.18 29.39
N GLY A 644 -13.51 -40.17 28.82
CA GLY A 644 -13.58 -41.53 29.39
C GLY A 644 -13.75 -42.67 28.38
N SER A 645 -13.67 -43.91 28.86
CA SER A 645 -13.98 -45.10 28.07
C SER A 645 -15.50 -45.31 27.97
N TYR A 646 -16.02 -45.46 26.76
CA TYR A 646 -17.43 -45.72 26.51
C TYR A 646 -17.68 -47.23 26.45
N THR A 647 -18.59 -47.74 27.27
CA THR A 647 -18.95 -49.16 27.27
C THR A 647 -20.25 -49.35 26.49
N LEU A 648 -20.21 -50.18 25.45
CA LEU A 648 -21.37 -50.51 24.63
C LEU A 648 -22.20 -51.58 25.34
N ALA A 649 -23.49 -51.28 25.53
CA ALA A 649 -24.44 -52.18 26.16
C ALA A 649 -24.88 -53.33 25.23
N THR A 650 -24.89 -53.08 23.92
CA THR A 650 -25.31 -54.01 22.87
C THR A 650 -24.45 -53.83 21.61
N GLU A 651 -24.49 -54.81 20.70
CA GLU A 651 -23.79 -54.79 19.40
C GLU A 651 -24.13 -53.57 18.53
N HIS A 652 -25.27 -52.90 18.77
CA HIS A 652 -25.80 -51.78 17.97
C HIS A 652 -25.96 -50.48 18.79
N SER A 653 -25.28 -50.34 19.93
CA SER A 653 -25.37 -49.14 20.76
C SER A 653 -24.73 -47.93 20.06
N PRO A 654 -25.43 -46.79 19.88
CA PRO A 654 -24.86 -45.65 19.19
C PRO A 654 -23.73 -45.00 20.01
N LEU A 655 -22.77 -44.42 19.32
CA LEU A 655 -21.67 -43.65 19.89
C LEU A 655 -22.14 -42.20 20.12
N PRO A 656 -22.28 -41.74 21.38
CA PRO A 656 -22.62 -40.36 21.67
C PRO A 656 -21.37 -39.49 21.45
N LEU A 657 -21.50 -38.49 20.59
CA LEU A 657 -20.51 -37.45 20.37
C LEU A 657 -21.19 -36.10 20.60
N ALA A 658 -20.40 -35.08 20.91
CA ALA A 658 -20.86 -33.70 20.83
C ALA A 658 -19.90 -32.93 19.95
N LEU A 659 -20.44 -32.16 19.03
CA LEU A 659 -19.68 -31.26 18.17
C LEU A 659 -19.80 -29.85 18.73
N HIS A 660 -18.73 -29.07 18.64
CA HIS A 660 -18.71 -27.66 19.01
C HIS A 660 -18.27 -26.81 17.83
N ASN A 661 -19.03 -25.76 17.55
CA ASN A 661 -18.67 -24.73 16.59
C ASN A 661 -18.49 -23.40 17.33
N GLY A 662 -17.24 -22.97 17.47
CA GLY A 662 -16.87 -21.67 18.03
C GLY A 662 -16.92 -20.51 17.03
N LEU A 663 -17.32 -20.74 15.77
CA LEU A 663 -17.47 -19.70 14.76
C LEU A 663 -18.78 -18.91 14.96
N ALA A 664 -18.83 -17.70 14.42
CA ALA A 664 -20.03 -16.86 14.47
C ALA A 664 -21.12 -17.27 13.45
N VAL A 665 -20.78 -18.16 12.50
CA VAL A 665 -21.67 -18.65 11.44
C VAL A 665 -21.75 -20.18 11.46
N PRO A 666 -22.84 -20.78 10.96
CA PRO A 666 -22.92 -22.23 10.87
C PRO A 666 -21.94 -22.79 9.83
N ILE A 667 -21.53 -24.05 10.04
CA ILE A 667 -20.58 -24.75 9.17
C ILE A 667 -21.08 -26.15 8.84
N LYS A 668 -20.96 -26.52 7.57
CA LYS A 668 -21.18 -27.88 7.08
C LYS A 668 -19.97 -28.75 7.38
N VAL A 669 -20.19 -29.89 8.02
CA VAL A 669 -19.14 -30.83 8.41
C VAL A 669 -19.50 -32.27 8.08
N ARG A 670 -18.49 -33.13 7.98
CA ARG A 670 -18.58 -34.59 7.88
C ARG A 670 -17.74 -35.21 8.98
N LEU A 671 -18.29 -36.25 9.59
CA LEU A 671 -17.59 -37.03 10.59
C LEU A 671 -16.88 -38.20 9.89
N GLN A 672 -15.56 -38.29 10.05
CA GLN A 672 -14.80 -39.46 9.62
C GLN A 672 -14.37 -40.26 10.86
N VAL A 673 -14.85 -41.48 10.93
CA VAL A 673 -14.52 -42.43 12.01
C VAL A 673 -13.65 -43.53 11.43
N ASP A 674 -12.40 -43.61 11.86
CA ASP A 674 -11.48 -44.65 11.44
C ASP A 674 -11.74 -45.91 12.26
N ALA A 675 -12.63 -46.75 11.71
CA ALA A 675 -13.15 -47.93 12.39
C ALA A 675 -12.14 -49.10 12.38
N PRO A 676 -11.85 -49.73 13.55
CA PRO A 676 -11.00 -50.90 13.63
C PRO A 676 -11.68 -52.16 13.04
N PRO A 677 -10.91 -53.23 12.72
CA PRO A 677 -11.49 -54.49 12.25
C PRO A 677 -12.56 -55.03 13.21
N GLY A 678 -13.75 -55.34 12.66
CA GLY A 678 -14.89 -55.79 13.46
C GLY A 678 -15.82 -54.68 13.96
N MET A 679 -15.55 -53.41 13.63
CA MET A 679 -16.46 -52.28 13.82
C MET A 679 -16.97 -51.77 12.47
N ARG A 680 -18.28 -51.53 12.34
CA ARG A 680 -18.85 -50.77 11.21
C ARG A 680 -19.51 -49.51 11.75
N VAL A 681 -19.26 -48.39 11.08
CA VAL A 681 -19.83 -47.09 11.45
C VAL A 681 -20.73 -46.65 10.30
N THR A 682 -21.97 -46.26 10.61
CA THR A 682 -22.87 -45.68 9.61
C THR A 682 -22.45 -44.25 9.32
N ASP A 683 -22.31 -43.91 8.04
CA ASP A 683 -22.07 -42.53 7.62
C ASP A 683 -23.31 -41.69 7.91
N VAL A 684 -23.14 -40.70 8.78
CA VAL A 684 -24.18 -39.72 9.15
C VAL A 684 -24.38 -38.64 8.09
N GLY A 685 -23.55 -38.64 7.05
CA GLY A 685 -23.60 -37.69 5.95
C GLY A 685 -23.11 -36.30 6.36
N GLN A 686 -23.61 -35.30 5.65
CA GLN A 686 -23.27 -33.91 5.90
C GLN A 686 -24.16 -33.33 7.00
N ILE A 687 -23.52 -32.77 8.02
CA ILE A 687 -24.18 -32.16 9.18
C ILE A 687 -23.96 -30.66 9.09
N GLU A 688 -25.04 -29.89 9.20
CA GLU A 688 -24.92 -28.44 9.42
C GLU A 688 -24.82 -28.18 10.92
N LEU A 689 -23.69 -27.62 11.33
CA LEU A 689 -23.34 -27.37 12.72
C LEU A 689 -23.55 -25.88 13.04
N PRO A 690 -24.62 -25.50 13.77
CA PRO A 690 -24.84 -24.13 14.19
C PRO A 690 -23.79 -23.67 15.21
N PRO A 691 -23.59 -22.36 15.42
CA PRO A 691 -22.76 -21.85 16.51
C PRO A 691 -23.16 -22.45 17.86
N GLY A 692 -22.19 -22.90 18.66
CA GLY A 692 -22.43 -23.56 19.95
C GLY A 692 -22.23 -25.07 19.91
N TYR A 693 -23.09 -25.83 20.61
CA TYR A 693 -22.95 -27.29 20.77
C TYR A 693 -24.07 -28.06 20.06
N LEU A 694 -23.72 -29.16 19.42
CA LEU A 694 -24.67 -30.10 18.83
C LEU A 694 -24.37 -31.54 19.29
N PRO A 695 -25.22 -32.13 20.15
CA PRO A 695 -25.10 -33.56 20.49
C PRO A 695 -25.49 -34.42 19.29
N LEU A 696 -24.67 -35.43 18.99
CA LEU A 696 -24.82 -36.36 17.88
C LEU A 696 -24.79 -37.80 18.39
N ARG A 697 -25.62 -38.67 17.81
CA ARG A 697 -25.58 -40.12 18.08
C ARG A 697 -25.22 -40.83 16.79
N VAL A 698 -24.00 -41.37 16.74
CA VAL A 698 -23.49 -42.06 15.54
C VAL A 698 -23.87 -43.55 15.63
N PRO A 699 -24.66 -44.08 14.69
CA PRO A 699 -24.96 -45.51 14.68
C PRO A 699 -23.69 -46.33 14.37
N ILE A 700 -23.44 -47.36 15.18
CA ILE A 700 -22.28 -48.25 15.05
C ILE A 700 -22.70 -49.70 15.27
N GLU A 701 -22.00 -50.62 14.62
CA GLU A 701 -22.10 -52.07 14.83
C GLU A 701 -20.74 -52.61 15.27
N VAL A 702 -20.69 -53.38 16.35
CA VAL A 702 -19.45 -53.96 16.89
C VAL A 702 -19.52 -55.48 17.01
N ASN A 703 -18.47 -56.16 16.55
CA ASN A 703 -18.33 -57.62 16.56
C ASN A 703 -17.04 -58.06 17.29
N PHE A 704 -16.76 -57.46 18.45
CA PHE A 704 -15.61 -57.80 19.29
C PHE A 704 -15.93 -57.61 20.79
N THR A 705 -15.15 -58.22 21.68
CA THR A 705 -15.33 -58.21 23.14
C THR A 705 -14.20 -57.51 23.92
N GLN A 706 -13.31 -56.83 23.20
CA GLN A 706 -12.14 -56.17 23.77
C GLN A 706 -12.28 -54.64 23.77
N ARG A 707 -11.37 -53.96 24.46
CA ARG A 707 -11.25 -52.51 24.40
C ARG A 707 -10.51 -52.13 23.12
N VAL A 708 -11.10 -51.25 22.32
CA VAL A 708 -10.49 -50.76 21.08
C VAL A 708 -10.49 -49.24 21.07
N ALA A 709 -9.46 -48.65 20.47
CA ALA A 709 -9.41 -47.22 20.22
C ALA A 709 -10.06 -46.91 18.87
N VAL A 710 -10.88 -45.88 18.84
CA VAL A 710 -11.54 -45.35 17.65
C VAL A 710 -11.11 -43.90 17.49
N ASP A 711 -10.46 -43.59 16.38
CA ASP A 711 -10.04 -42.24 16.07
C ASP A 711 -11.15 -41.56 15.26
N VAL A 712 -11.60 -40.40 15.73
CA VAL A 712 -12.67 -39.61 15.13
C VAL A 712 -12.10 -38.27 14.70
N THR A 713 -12.26 -37.96 13.41
CA THR A 713 -11.85 -36.68 12.82
C THR A 713 -13.06 -35.96 12.26
N LEU A 714 -13.02 -34.63 12.34
CA LEU A 714 -14.02 -33.77 11.73
C LEU A 714 -13.44 -33.17 10.44
N ARG A 715 -14.24 -33.14 9.38
CA ARG A 715 -13.82 -32.59 8.08
C ARG A 715 -14.89 -31.70 7.48
N THR A 716 -14.49 -30.77 6.62
CA THR A 716 -15.41 -30.08 5.70
C THR A 716 -15.91 -31.04 4.62
N PRO A 717 -16.97 -30.70 3.86
CA PRO A 717 -17.45 -31.51 2.73
C PRO A 717 -16.37 -31.75 1.67
N ASP A 718 -15.44 -30.80 1.51
CA ASP A 718 -14.31 -30.87 0.58
C ASP A 718 -13.09 -31.61 1.16
N GLY A 719 -13.21 -32.14 2.39
CA GLY A 719 -12.23 -33.05 3.00
C GLY A 719 -11.13 -32.38 3.84
N MET A 720 -11.15 -31.06 4.01
CA MET A 720 -10.22 -30.39 4.93
C MET A 720 -10.53 -30.73 6.38
N ARG A 721 -9.49 -31.02 7.17
CA ARG A 721 -9.62 -31.34 8.60
C ARG A 721 -9.98 -30.10 9.44
N LEU A 722 -10.84 -30.30 10.42
CA LEU A 722 -11.30 -29.32 11.39
C LEU A 722 -10.97 -29.83 12.81
N GLY A 723 -10.41 -28.95 13.64
CA GLY A 723 -9.98 -29.28 15.00
C GLY A 723 -8.95 -30.42 15.08
N GLU A 724 -8.72 -30.86 16.31
CA GLU A 724 -7.86 -32.02 16.60
C GLU A 724 -8.64 -33.34 16.58
N PRO A 725 -8.03 -34.46 16.13
CA PRO A 725 -8.63 -35.78 16.22
C PRO A 725 -8.90 -36.17 17.68
N VAL A 726 -10.05 -36.80 17.92
CA VAL A 726 -10.38 -37.35 19.24
C VAL A 726 -10.26 -38.86 19.20
N ARG A 727 -9.45 -39.40 20.12
CA ARG A 727 -9.31 -40.85 20.31
C ARG A 727 -10.24 -41.32 21.41
N LEU A 728 -11.21 -42.15 21.05
CA LEU A 728 -12.20 -42.70 21.96
C LEU A 728 -11.84 -44.14 22.30
N SER A 729 -11.91 -44.49 23.59
CA SER A 729 -11.77 -45.88 24.01
C SER A 729 -13.15 -46.52 24.11
N VAL A 730 -13.46 -47.44 23.20
CA VAL A 730 -14.72 -48.15 23.16
C VAL A 730 -14.51 -49.56 23.71
N HIS A 731 -15.28 -49.92 24.73
CA HIS A 731 -15.31 -51.25 25.31
C HIS A 731 -16.62 -51.94 24.94
N SER A 732 -16.55 -53.10 24.30
CA SER A 732 -17.74 -53.89 23.95
C SER A 732 -17.83 -55.12 24.84
N ASN A 733 -18.97 -55.27 25.51
CA ASN A 733 -19.33 -56.46 26.30
C ASN A 733 -20.27 -57.39 25.52
N ALA A 734 -20.27 -57.33 24.18
CA ALA A 734 -21.14 -58.15 23.34
C ALA A 734 -20.78 -59.64 23.48
N TYR A 735 -21.42 -60.35 24.41
CA TYR A 735 -21.39 -61.79 24.51
C TYR A 735 -22.01 -62.37 23.23
N GLY A 736 -21.14 -62.69 22.27
CA GLY A 736 -21.56 -63.17 20.96
C GLY A 736 -22.40 -64.45 21.04
N LYS A 737 -23.01 -64.79 19.90
CA LYS A 737 -23.87 -65.96 19.62
C LYS A 737 -23.43 -67.29 20.26
N VAL A 738 -22.16 -67.42 20.67
CA VAL A 738 -21.59 -68.55 21.40
C VAL A 738 -22.28 -68.78 22.73
N LEU A 739 -22.50 -67.76 23.58
CA LEU A 739 -23.17 -67.99 24.87
C LEU A 739 -24.62 -68.42 24.63
N PHE A 740 -25.31 -67.77 23.69
CA PHE A 740 -26.66 -68.15 23.27
C PHE A 740 -26.70 -69.60 22.75
N ALA A 741 -25.75 -69.99 21.89
CA ALA A 741 -25.63 -71.35 21.38
C ALA A 741 -25.31 -72.37 22.49
N ILE A 742 -24.48 -71.99 23.47
CA ILE A 742 -24.19 -72.82 24.66
C ILE A 742 -25.45 -72.98 25.52
N THR A 743 -26.20 -71.90 25.79
CA THR A 743 -27.47 -72.01 26.53
C THR A 743 -28.53 -72.79 25.75
N LEU A 744 -28.62 -72.63 24.43
CA LEU A 744 -29.56 -73.36 23.59
C LEU A 744 -29.20 -74.85 23.50
N SER A 745 -27.91 -75.17 23.39
CA SER A 745 -27.42 -76.56 23.42
C SER A 745 -27.58 -77.18 24.80
N ALA A 746 -27.27 -76.47 25.89
CA ALA A 746 -27.54 -76.92 27.26
C ALA A 746 -29.04 -77.14 27.49
N ALA A 747 -29.91 -76.25 26.99
CA ALA A 747 -31.36 -76.41 27.05
C ALA A 747 -31.82 -77.63 26.22
N ALA A 748 -31.28 -77.83 25.01
CA ALA A 748 -31.58 -78.99 24.19
C ALA A 748 -31.13 -80.31 24.84
N VAL A 749 -29.95 -80.32 25.49
CA VAL A 749 -29.47 -81.45 26.29
C VAL A 749 -30.38 -81.70 27.48
N LEU A 750 -30.82 -80.66 28.20
CA LEU A 750 -31.76 -80.79 29.31
C LEU A 750 -33.11 -81.34 28.86
N VAL A 751 -33.64 -80.89 27.72
CA VAL A 751 -34.89 -81.42 27.14
C VAL A 751 -34.71 -82.88 26.73
N LEU A 752 -33.57 -83.25 26.14
CA LEU A 752 -33.24 -84.64 25.82
C LEU A 752 -33.11 -85.51 27.08
N LEU A 753 -32.46 -85.02 28.13
CA LEU A 753 -32.31 -85.73 29.40
C LEU A 753 -33.65 -85.84 30.15
N ALA A 754 -34.46 -84.79 30.16
CA ALA A 754 -35.81 -84.82 30.73
C ALA A 754 -36.74 -85.76 29.94
N GLY A 755 -36.67 -85.74 28.60
CA GLY A 755 -37.38 -86.66 27.72
C GLY A 755 -36.94 -88.11 27.93
N ARG A 756 -35.63 -88.36 28.05
CA ARG A 756 -35.07 -89.67 28.41
C ARG A 756 -35.55 -90.14 29.78
N ARG A 757 -35.57 -89.26 30.79
CA ARG A 757 -36.04 -89.58 32.15
C ARG A 757 -37.54 -89.91 32.16
N LEU A 758 -38.36 -89.18 31.40
CA LEU A 758 -39.79 -89.46 31.26
C LEU A 758 -40.05 -90.78 30.51
N TRP A 759 -39.25 -91.10 29.50
CA TRP A 759 -39.32 -92.35 28.75
C TRP A 759 -38.93 -93.58 29.61
N HIS A 760 -37.88 -93.49 30.43
CA HIS A 760 -37.53 -94.52 31.41
C HIS A 760 -38.62 -94.71 32.47
N ARG A 761 -39.31 -93.63 32.87
CA ARG A 761 -40.45 -93.68 33.80
C ARG A 761 -41.69 -94.37 33.22
N PHE A 762 -41.95 -94.26 31.92
CA PHE A 762 -43.05 -94.97 31.24
C PHE A 762 -42.73 -96.45 30.91
N ARG A 763 -41.45 -96.86 30.90
CA ARG A 763 -41.03 -98.26 30.62
C ARG A 763 -40.63 -99.07 31.87
N GLY A 764 -40.66 -98.48 33.07
CA GLY A 764 -40.45 -99.22 34.31
C GLY A 764 -39.02 -99.71 34.56
N GLN A 765 -37.99 -98.97 34.14
CA GLN A 765 -36.58 -99.28 34.45
C GLN A 765 -35.92 -98.13 35.24
N PRO A 766 -35.18 -98.41 36.34
CA PRO A 766 -34.48 -97.38 37.12
C PRO A 766 -33.30 -96.76 36.34
N ASP A 767 -33.06 -95.46 36.48
CA ASP A 767 -31.92 -94.74 35.89
C ASP A 767 -30.68 -94.91 36.79
N PRO A 768 -29.48 -95.26 36.27
CA PRO A 768 -28.27 -95.49 37.07
C PRO A 768 -27.77 -94.29 37.88
N ALA A 769 -28.32 -93.08 37.66
CA ALA A 769 -27.97 -91.87 38.39
C ALA A 769 -28.57 -91.77 39.81
N ASP A 770 -29.53 -92.63 40.15
CA ASP A 770 -30.18 -92.68 41.47
C ASP A 770 -29.57 -93.76 42.41
N LEU A 771 -28.37 -94.26 42.11
CA LEU A 771 -27.62 -95.17 42.99
C LEU A 771 -26.82 -94.38 44.03
N ASP A 772 -27.14 -94.59 45.31
CA ASP A 772 -26.46 -94.00 46.47
C ASP A 772 -24.94 -94.18 46.41
N ARG A 773 -24.21 -93.08 46.60
CA ARG A 773 -22.75 -93.07 46.73
C ARG A 773 -22.38 -93.34 48.20
N PRO A 774 -21.43 -94.25 48.50
CA PRO A 774 -21.04 -94.58 49.87
C PRO A 774 -20.30 -93.44 50.58
N ASP A 775 -20.51 -93.33 51.90
CA ASP A 775 -19.94 -92.31 52.78
C ASP A 775 -18.39 -92.27 52.77
N PRO A 776 -17.77 -91.08 52.86
CA PRO A 776 -16.32 -90.95 52.94
C PRO A 776 -15.78 -91.35 54.33
N PRO A 777 -14.61 -92.03 54.41
CA PRO A 777 -14.00 -92.43 55.68
C PRO A 777 -13.39 -91.26 56.47
N PRO A 778 -13.23 -91.39 57.81
CA PRO A 778 -12.77 -90.33 58.69
C PRO A 778 -11.27 -89.99 58.50
N PRO A 779 -10.85 -88.75 58.85
CA PRO A 779 -9.51 -88.26 58.57
C PRO A 779 -8.42 -88.88 59.48
N PRO A 780 -7.19 -89.11 58.95
CA PRO A 780 -6.05 -89.57 59.74
C PRO A 780 -5.32 -88.44 60.50
N PRO A 781 -4.57 -88.76 61.57
CA PRO A 781 -4.02 -87.81 62.55
C PRO A 781 -2.72 -87.12 62.08
N PRO A 782 -2.28 -86.03 62.75
CA PRO A 782 -1.15 -85.21 62.28
C PRO A 782 0.20 -85.75 62.78
N ALA A 783 1.24 -85.74 61.93
CA ALA A 783 2.63 -85.80 62.38
C ALA A 783 3.65 -85.22 61.38
N ARG A 784 4.23 -84.10 61.81
CA ARG A 784 5.65 -83.65 61.80
C ARG A 784 6.55 -83.78 60.55
N HIS A 785 7.04 -82.60 60.16
CA HIS A 785 8.42 -82.20 59.80
C HIS A 785 9.39 -83.25 59.25
N ASP A 786 9.95 -82.95 58.06
CA ASP A 786 11.40 -82.76 57.95
C ASP A 786 11.79 -81.84 56.78
N GLU A 787 12.99 -81.28 56.95
CA GLU A 787 13.60 -80.12 56.32
C GLU A 787 14.44 -80.45 55.06
N LYS A 788 14.84 -79.39 54.33
CA LYS A 788 15.82 -79.28 53.21
C LYS A 788 15.25 -79.48 51.80
N GLY A 789 15.43 -78.59 50.82
CA GLY A 789 16.26 -77.38 50.72
C GLY A 789 16.91 -77.32 49.33
N GLY A 790 16.89 -76.15 48.67
CA GLY A 790 17.93 -75.77 47.69
C GLY A 790 17.50 -75.15 46.36
N GLY A 791 17.84 -73.85 46.20
CA GLY A 791 18.30 -73.22 44.94
C GLY A 791 17.20 -72.62 44.05
N VAL A 792 16.82 -71.34 44.16
CA VAL A 792 17.47 -70.11 43.63
C VAL A 792 17.56 -70.07 42.10
N GLY A 793 16.86 -69.06 41.54
CA GLY A 793 16.81 -68.65 40.14
C GLY A 793 15.60 -67.76 39.93
#